data_AF-A0A482VQW7-F1
#
_entry.id   AF-A0A482VQW7-F1
#
_cell.length_a   1.000
_cell.length_b   1.000
_cell.length_c   1.000
_cell.angle_alpha   90.00
_cell.angle_beta   90.00
_cell.angle_gamma   90.00
#
_symmetry.space_group_name_H-M   'P 1'
#
loop_
_entity.id
_entity.type
_entity.pdbx_description
1 polymer ?
#
loop_
_entity_poly.entity_id
_entity_poly.type
_entity_poly.pdbx_seq_one_letter_code
_entity_poly.pdbx_strand_id
1 'polypeptide(L)'
;MLKLFLALSLIFATSSAVRPGPVVIATKGEVWPKPQTEVKSEKYFIIRPHSFTFQPPADVGCVNFLDDALKRYWTLIAITGSLTTANKRVPTLDANYVGYLDSLNIELTGDCPDEEVRPDFGDDESYSLTISATAASTLSAPSIWGVLRGLETFSQLAYMVDGAIWINVTTITDFPRFPHRGLLLDTSRHYLPVSIILETLDAMAYNKFNVFHWHITDDHSFPYQSRTFPELSIQGAYHPVAKIYDQVEVRRIIEYARLRGIRVIPEFDTPGHTQSWGVAYPELLTTCYSDGQATGELGPMDPSKSSTYDFITKLFTEVVEVFPDSYFHIGGDEVDFGCWQSNADIAAFMTLNNMTDYSQLESYFIQKVVDLLNDLQAKYLVWEEVFVNGVDIPNSTVVHVWRGNGFSTLDTVTKAGKFGLFSSCWYLDQLANGGDWQKFYNCEPLFLIRDEEQRKLVLGGEACMWAEAVNEYNVVPRIWPRASATAEKLWSAEDVNDAEAAKARLEEHTCRMNTRGIRAQPPNGPGLFITLTLIVASHAIDPGPAVIATKGEVWPKPQQQQKSSDYLVIRPHIFSFKVPNDVGCPDFLDDALIRYWRIISSTASLERRGRLQEVGKPSHKKFWHSDANFVGYLDSLKIDLSGECQDEDVRPDFGDVENYTLTVTTKEATLSAPSIWGFLRGLETFSQLIYLEEDALIINATTINDFPRFPHRGLLLDTSRHFIPVYVILETLEAMAYNKFNVFHWHITDDQSFPFKSHVFPELSDKGAYHPISKVYQPNDVKKIIEYARLRGIRVIPEIDTPGHTRSWGVSHPELLTTCYSNATPTGELGPLDPTKNATYKFLTKLFTEVVNVFPDSYFHIGGDEVDFACWKSNPQIAAFMKKNDIKTYSQLEDFYVQKVLDLLHNLNSKHLVWEEVFVNGVNIPNSTVVHIWRDDGIETLNNVTKAGKLAIFSSCWYLDHLAEGGDWLKFYNCEILDFPGTDQQKKLVLGGEACMWTESVNEYNLISRVWPRASAAAEKLWSAKNIDVEDAATRLEEHACRMNHRGIQAEPPNGPGVCL
;
A
#
# COMPACT_ATOMS: atom_id res chain seq x y z
N MET A 1 -34.61 31.32 15.25
CA MET A 1 -34.47 30.91 13.84
C MET A 1 -33.56 31.81 12.99
N LEU A 2 -33.18 33.03 13.38
CA LEU A 2 -32.24 33.88 12.61
C LEU A 2 -30.82 34.02 13.23
N LYS A 3 -30.54 33.29 14.32
CA LYS A 3 -29.20 33.22 14.97
C LYS A 3 -28.51 31.86 14.84
N LEU A 4 -29.22 30.85 14.30
CA LEU A 4 -28.66 29.52 14.04
C LEU A 4 -28.06 29.40 12.63
N PHE A 5 -28.41 30.32 11.71
CA PHE A 5 -27.88 30.37 10.34
C PHE A 5 -26.55 31.14 10.22
N LEU A 6 -26.15 31.90 11.24
CA LEU A 6 -24.87 32.63 11.24
C LEU A 6 -23.70 31.85 11.87
N ALA A 7 -23.97 30.69 12.48
CA ALA A 7 -22.96 29.87 13.14
C ALA A 7 -22.43 28.71 12.28
N LEU A 8 -23.07 28.40 11.14
CA LEU A 8 -22.60 27.39 10.19
C LEU A 8 -21.81 27.96 8.99
N SER A 9 -21.69 29.29 8.88
CA SER A 9 -21.02 29.95 7.74
C SER A 9 -19.64 30.53 8.09
N LEU A 10 -18.97 30.02 9.12
CA LEU A 10 -17.72 30.59 9.65
C LEU A 10 -16.57 29.59 9.87
N ILE A 11 -16.64 28.38 9.28
CA ILE A 11 -15.59 27.35 9.44
C ILE A 11 -14.73 27.11 8.16
N PHE A 12 -15.04 27.71 7.01
CA PHE A 12 -14.14 27.65 5.85
C PHE A 12 -13.79 29.04 5.33
N ALA A 13 -12.82 29.67 5.99
CA ALA A 13 -12.12 30.84 5.47
C ALA A 13 -10.73 30.96 6.14
N THR A 14 -9.90 29.93 5.98
CA THR A 14 -8.45 30.11 6.04
C THR A 14 -7.95 30.07 4.61
N SER A 15 -7.71 31.25 4.03
CA SER A 15 -6.92 31.39 2.81
C SER A 15 -5.49 30.97 3.15
N SER A 16 -5.17 29.70 2.96
CA SER A 16 -3.79 29.25 2.89
C SER A 16 -3.28 29.54 1.47
N ALA A 17 -2.28 30.40 1.37
CA ALA A 17 -1.44 30.52 0.19
C ALA A 17 -0.78 29.15 -0.10
N VAL A 18 -1.44 28.29 -0.88
CA VAL A 18 -0.81 27.05 -1.38
C VAL A 18 0.28 27.47 -2.37
N ARG A 19 1.53 27.17 -2.01
CA ARG A 19 2.71 27.34 -2.87
C ARG A 19 2.90 26.06 -3.69
N PRO A 20 3.09 26.14 -5.02
CA PRO A 20 3.42 24.98 -5.84
C PRO A 20 4.68 24.26 -5.35
N GLY A 21 4.73 22.94 -5.48
CA GLY A 21 5.70 22.07 -4.82
C GLY A 21 5.11 21.29 -3.63
N PRO A 22 5.94 20.55 -2.87
CA PRO A 22 5.43 19.71 -1.78
C PRO A 22 4.82 20.58 -0.68
N VAL A 23 3.65 20.19 -0.17
CA VAL A 23 2.93 20.94 0.88
C VAL A 23 3.77 21.04 2.14
N VAL A 24 4.55 20.00 2.44
CA VAL A 24 5.55 19.99 3.50
C VAL A 24 6.94 19.96 2.85
N ILE A 25 7.73 20.99 3.10
CA ILE A 25 9.14 21.02 2.67
C ILE A 25 9.94 20.22 3.69
N ALA A 26 10.54 19.12 3.24
CA ALA A 26 11.43 18.31 4.07
C ALA A 26 12.56 19.15 4.68
N THR A 27 12.94 18.81 5.91
CA THR A 27 14.10 19.40 6.58
C THR A 27 15.42 18.96 5.93
N LYS A 28 16.54 19.47 6.44
CA LYS A 28 17.89 19.11 5.99
C LYS A 28 18.78 18.75 7.17
N GLY A 29 19.13 17.48 7.25
CA GLY A 29 19.98 16.94 8.31
C GLY A 29 19.32 17.02 9.67
N GLU A 30 18.00 16.87 9.76
CA GLU A 30 17.31 16.70 11.04
C GLU A 30 17.17 15.21 11.38
N VAL A 31 17.10 14.94 12.69
CA VAL A 31 17.14 13.59 13.24
C VAL A 31 15.71 13.09 13.55
N TRP A 32 15.48 11.81 13.26
CA TRP A 32 14.29 11.03 13.60
C TRP A 32 14.69 9.63 14.12
N PRO A 33 14.21 9.18 15.30
CA PRO A 33 13.59 9.97 16.37
C PRO A 33 14.43 11.16 16.84
N LYS A 34 13.79 12.24 17.28
CA LYS A 34 14.46 13.40 17.87
C LYS A 34 15.26 12.99 19.12
N PRO A 35 16.55 13.36 19.24
CA PRO A 35 17.36 12.98 20.38
C PRO A 35 16.94 13.71 21.67
N GLN A 36 17.32 13.17 22.83
CA GLN A 36 17.06 13.79 24.14
C GLN A 36 17.61 15.23 24.22
N THR A 37 18.84 15.45 23.75
CA THR A 37 19.43 16.79 23.63
C THR A 37 20.20 16.93 22.33
N GLU A 38 20.03 18.08 21.67
CA GLU A 38 20.75 18.45 20.46
C GLU A 38 21.11 19.93 20.50
N VAL A 39 22.38 20.24 20.30
CA VAL A 39 22.88 21.60 20.10
C VAL A 39 23.51 21.69 18.73
N LYS A 40 22.83 22.37 17.81
CA LYS A 40 23.20 22.50 16.39
C LYS A 40 23.71 23.91 16.08
N SER A 41 24.79 24.00 15.31
CA SER A 41 25.35 25.24 14.78
C SER A 41 25.06 25.40 13.29
N GLU A 42 25.06 26.63 12.78
CA GLU A 42 25.03 26.89 11.33
C GLU A 42 26.34 26.50 10.63
N LYS A 43 27.44 26.35 11.38
CA LYS A 43 28.72 25.91 10.84
C LYS A 43 28.64 24.48 10.34
N TYR A 44 29.26 24.19 9.20
CA TYR A 44 29.22 22.86 8.58
C TYR A 44 30.55 22.41 7.98
N PHE A 45 30.68 21.09 7.85
CA PHE A 45 31.72 20.41 7.10
C PHE A 45 31.17 19.82 5.81
N ILE A 46 32.06 19.52 4.86
CA ILE A 46 31.77 18.66 3.71
C ILE A 46 32.39 17.28 3.93
N ILE A 47 31.63 16.22 3.69
CA ILE A 47 32.13 14.84 3.69
C ILE A 47 32.54 14.45 2.26
N ARG A 48 33.74 13.88 2.10
CA ARG A 48 34.21 13.35 0.83
C ARG A 48 34.07 11.82 0.79
N PRO A 49 33.21 11.26 -0.08
CA PRO A 49 32.96 9.81 -0.16
C PRO A 49 34.18 8.93 -0.46
N HIS A 50 35.31 9.49 -0.88
CA HIS A 50 36.50 8.70 -1.20
C HIS A 50 37.59 8.78 -0.11
N SER A 51 37.46 9.70 0.86
CA SER A 51 38.50 9.94 1.86
C SER A 51 38.00 9.93 3.30
N PHE A 52 36.69 9.97 3.54
CA PHE A 52 36.15 9.83 4.89
C PHE A 52 36.35 8.41 5.42
N THR A 53 36.73 8.29 6.69
CA THR A 53 36.90 7.00 7.36
C THR A 53 36.33 7.03 8.78
N PHE A 54 35.62 5.98 9.16
CA PHE A 54 35.39 5.72 10.59
C PHE A 54 36.68 5.22 11.23
N GLN A 55 37.05 5.78 12.38
CA GLN A 55 38.19 5.33 13.18
C GLN A 55 37.65 4.46 14.33
N PRO A 56 37.68 3.12 14.20
CA PRO A 56 37.24 2.24 15.29
C PRO A 56 38.19 2.36 16.49
N PRO A 57 37.76 1.91 17.69
CA PRO A 57 38.61 1.90 18.87
C PRO A 57 39.89 1.05 18.65
N ALA A 58 41.04 1.51 19.15
CA ALA A 58 42.34 0.88 18.91
C ALA A 58 42.53 -0.49 19.60
N ASP A 59 41.82 -0.77 20.70
CA ASP A 59 42.08 -1.89 21.63
C ASP A 59 40.86 -2.82 21.85
N VAL A 60 39.87 -2.81 20.95
CA VAL A 60 38.58 -3.48 21.18
C VAL A 60 38.43 -4.71 20.28
N GLY A 61 38.24 -5.89 20.86
CA GLY A 61 38.07 -7.19 20.17
C GLY A 61 36.79 -7.33 19.31
N CYS A 62 36.01 -6.26 19.15
CA CYS A 62 34.70 -6.21 18.47
C CYS A 62 34.79 -6.07 16.95
N VAL A 63 35.96 -6.32 16.38
CA VAL A 63 36.33 -5.89 15.02
C VAL A 63 35.30 -6.35 13.99
N ASN A 64 34.87 -7.61 14.01
CA ASN A 64 33.92 -8.13 13.02
C ASN A 64 32.54 -7.46 13.08
N PHE A 65 31.93 -7.38 14.26
CA PHE A 65 30.59 -6.78 14.43
C PHE A 65 30.60 -5.29 14.10
N LEU A 66 31.57 -4.56 14.68
CA LEU A 66 31.66 -3.11 14.50
C LEU A 66 32.01 -2.76 13.05
N ASP A 67 32.95 -3.48 12.42
CA ASP A 67 33.32 -3.23 11.02
C ASP A 67 32.13 -3.39 10.07
N ASP A 68 31.27 -4.38 10.28
CA ASP A 68 30.08 -4.60 9.46
C ASP A 68 29.04 -3.50 9.65
N ALA A 69 28.87 -3.00 10.88
CA ALA A 69 28.05 -1.82 11.15
C ALA A 69 28.62 -0.57 10.46
N LEU A 70 29.92 -0.31 10.59
CA LEU A 70 30.58 0.85 9.97
C LEU A 70 30.51 0.81 8.43
N LYS A 71 30.74 -0.36 7.81
CA LYS A 71 30.58 -0.54 6.36
C LYS A 71 29.14 -0.31 5.91
N ARG A 72 28.16 -0.83 6.66
CA ARG A 72 26.73 -0.65 6.38
C ARG A 72 26.36 0.82 6.41
N TYR A 73 26.62 1.52 7.51
CA TYR A 73 26.30 2.94 7.62
C TYR A 73 27.08 3.81 6.63
N TRP A 74 28.32 3.44 6.30
CA TRP A 74 29.04 4.10 5.22
C TRP A 74 28.33 3.96 3.87
N THR A 75 27.83 2.76 3.56
CA THR A 75 27.08 2.50 2.34
C THR A 75 25.81 3.37 2.27
N LEU A 76 25.08 3.51 3.39
CA LEU A 76 23.89 4.38 3.46
C LEU A 76 24.23 5.87 3.20
N ILE A 77 25.32 6.37 3.78
CA ILE A 77 25.79 7.75 3.56
C ILE A 77 26.30 7.93 2.12
N ALA A 78 27.02 6.95 1.58
CA ALA A 78 27.60 7.01 0.25
C ALA A 78 26.56 6.94 -0.88
N ILE A 79 25.48 6.16 -0.72
CA ILE A 79 24.34 6.14 -1.67
C ILE A 79 23.76 7.55 -1.84
N THR A 80 23.66 8.28 -0.74
CA THR A 80 23.21 9.68 -0.72
C THR A 80 24.08 10.58 -1.62
N GLY A 81 25.39 10.30 -1.75
CA GLY A 81 26.32 11.02 -2.63
C GLY A 81 26.44 10.48 -4.08
N SER A 82 26.15 9.19 -4.31
CA SER A 82 26.32 8.52 -5.61
C SER A 82 25.30 8.93 -6.69
N LEU A 83 24.23 9.62 -6.31
CA LEU A 83 23.21 10.19 -7.22
C LEU A 83 23.74 11.30 -8.16
N THR A 84 25.06 11.54 -8.20
CA THR A 84 25.68 12.58 -9.04
C THR A 84 26.86 12.04 -9.86
N THR A 85 26.64 11.83 -11.17
CA THR A 85 27.71 11.67 -12.18
C THR A 85 27.68 12.74 -13.28
N ALA A 86 26.84 13.77 -13.13
CA ALA A 86 26.74 14.84 -14.12
C ALA A 86 27.48 16.11 -13.66
N ASN A 87 28.72 16.26 -14.13
CA ASN A 87 29.43 17.52 -14.35
C ASN A 87 28.70 18.82 -13.90
N LYS A 88 29.02 19.37 -12.72
CA LYS A 88 29.48 20.78 -12.51
C LYS A 88 29.36 21.28 -11.05
N ARG A 89 30.39 22.08 -10.71
CA ARG A 89 30.56 23.10 -9.65
C ARG A 89 30.69 22.60 -8.20
N VAL A 90 31.87 22.88 -7.63
CA VAL A 90 32.09 23.01 -6.19
C VAL A 90 31.00 23.93 -5.62
N PRO A 91 30.31 23.55 -4.54
CA PRO A 91 29.33 24.41 -3.89
C PRO A 91 29.94 25.79 -3.62
N THR A 92 29.15 26.85 -3.77
CA THR A 92 29.58 28.19 -3.35
C THR A 92 29.72 28.18 -1.82
N LEU A 93 30.95 28.11 -1.34
CA LEU A 93 31.25 28.08 0.10
C LEU A 93 30.95 29.44 0.73
N ASP A 94 30.17 29.44 1.80
CA ASP A 94 29.85 30.64 2.57
C ASP A 94 30.75 30.78 3.80
N ALA A 95 30.47 31.78 4.65
CA ALA A 95 31.24 32.04 5.86
C ALA A 95 31.07 30.98 6.96
N ASN A 96 30.07 30.08 6.82
CA ASN A 96 29.78 29.03 7.79
C ASN A 96 30.53 27.73 7.48
N TYR A 97 31.19 27.62 6.33
CA TYR A 97 32.02 26.48 5.97
C TYR A 97 33.27 26.37 6.87
N VAL A 98 33.44 25.22 7.52
CA VAL A 98 34.57 24.92 8.42
C VAL A 98 35.70 24.20 7.68
N GLY A 99 35.37 23.26 6.79
CA GLY A 99 36.36 22.41 6.12
C GLY A 99 35.79 21.05 5.71
N TYR A 100 36.68 20.07 5.50
CA TYR A 100 36.28 18.68 5.27
C TYR A 100 36.24 17.90 6.59
N LEU A 101 35.22 17.08 6.77
CA LEU A 101 35.21 16.06 7.82
C LEU A 101 35.83 14.80 7.24
N ASP A 102 37.06 14.48 7.65
CA ASP A 102 37.81 13.34 7.12
C ASP A 102 37.64 12.06 7.97
N SER A 103 37.22 12.18 9.24
CA SER A 103 36.95 11.01 10.07
C SER A 103 35.94 11.25 11.18
N LEU A 104 35.33 10.16 11.65
CA LEU A 104 34.59 10.09 12.90
C LEU A 104 35.24 9.02 13.80
N ASN A 105 35.64 9.41 15.00
CA ASN A 105 36.24 8.50 15.96
C ASN A 105 35.13 7.79 16.75
N ILE A 106 35.19 6.47 16.82
CA ILE A 106 34.24 5.65 17.58
C ILE A 106 34.91 5.27 18.90
N GLU A 107 34.25 5.58 20.01
CA GLU A 107 34.70 5.28 21.36
C GLU A 107 33.68 4.36 22.04
N LEU A 108 34.08 3.13 22.33
CA LEU A 108 33.30 2.21 23.15
C LEU A 108 33.90 2.23 24.55
N THR A 109 33.17 2.74 25.54
CA THR A 109 33.70 2.89 26.91
C THR A 109 33.45 1.67 27.80
N GLY A 110 32.50 0.81 27.44
CA GLY A 110 32.28 -0.47 28.11
C GLY A 110 33.03 -1.62 27.44
N ASP A 111 32.81 -2.83 27.97
CA ASP A 111 33.44 -4.04 27.43
C ASP A 111 32.89 -4.38 26.05
N CYS A 112 33.77 -4.92 25.21
CA CYS A 112 33.34 -5.50 23.95
C CYS A 112 32.53 -6.77 24.22
N PRO A 113 31.31 -6.89 23.69
CA PRO A 113 30.58 -8.15 23.75
C PRO A 113 31.33 -9.28 23.03
N ASP A 114 31.29 -10.49 23.59
CA ASP A 114 31.67 -11.71 22.88
C ASP A 114 30.85 -11.86 21.56
N GLU A 115 31.36 -12.62 20.57
CA GLU A 115 30.70 -12.76 19.26
C GLU A 115 29.24 -13.29 19.36
N GLU A 116 28.91 -14.00 20.45
CA GLU A 116 27.59 -14.58 20.70
C GLU A 116 26.61 -13.67 21.45
N VAL A 117 27.05 -12.50 21.94
CA VAL A 117 26.18 -11.61 22.73
C VAL A 117 25.02 -11.10 21.88
N ARG A 118 23.83 -11.20 22.49
CA ARG A 118 22.54 -10.78 21.94
C ARG A 118 22.08 -9.51 22.66
N PRO A 119 21.30 -8.63 22.00
CA PRO A 119 20.60 -7.59 22.72
C PRO A 119 19.60 -8.24 23.69
N ASP A 120 19.49 -7.73 24.91
CA ASP A 120 18.50 -8.18 25.91
C ASP A 120 17.75 -6.97 26.50
N PHE A 121 16.68 -7.24 27.24
CA PHE A 121 15.87 -6.21 27.88
C PHE A 121 16.71 -5.38 28.86
N GLY A 122 16.70 -4.05 28.67
CA GLY A 122 17.38 -3.10 29.56
C GLY A 122 18.84 -2.82 29.21
N ASP A 123 19.34 -3.37 28.10
CA ASP A 123 20.65 -3.01 27.56
C ASP A 123 20.80 -1.49 27.35
N ASP A 124 21.99 -0.96 27.63
CA ASP A 124 22.26 0.47 27.53
C ASP A 124 22.35 0.91 26.06
N GLU A 125 21.42 1.74 25.61
CA GLU A 125 21.39 2.28 24.24
C GLU A 125 21.83 3.75 24.15
N SER A 126 22.42 4.29 25.23
CA SER A 126 22.84 5.69 25.31
C SER A 126 24.12 5.96 24.53
N TYR A 127 24.24 7.18 24.00
CA TYR A 127 25.43 7.64 23.30
C TYR A 127 25.58 9.16 23.34
N SER A 128 26.80 9.64 23.08
CA SER A 128 27.10 11.04 22.81
C SER A 128 27.80 11.18 21.47
N LEU A 129 27.31 12.07 20.62
CA LEU A 129 27.84 12.35 19.28
C LEU A 129 28.25 13.82 19.21
N THR A 130 29.51 14.09 18.89
CA THR A 130 30.04 15.45 18.74
C THR A 130 30.73 15.62 17.40
N ILE A 131 30.18 16.49 16.54
CA ILE A 131 30.82 17.00 15.33
C ILE A 131 31.47 18.34 15.68
N SER A 132 32.80 18.36 15.81
CA SER A 132 33.53 19.51 16.37
C SER A 132 34.32 20.27 15.32
N ALA A 133 34.31 21.61 15.41
CA ALA A 133 35.14 22.49 14.59
C ALA A 133 36.59 22.64 15.11
N THR A 134 36.85 22.29 16.37
CA THR A 134 38.11 22.58 17.07
C THR A 134 38.80 21.35 17.64
N ALA A 135 38.10 20.21 17.69
CA ALA A 135 38.60 18.93 18.18
C ALA A 135 38.24 17.82 17.18
N ALA A 136 38.72 16.60 17.43
CA ALA A 136 38.26 15.44 16.68
C ALA A 136 36.74 15.23 16.88
N SER A 137 36.04 14.85 15.82
CA SER A 137 34.63 14.47 15.92
C SER A 137 34.52 13.05 16.45
N THR A 138 33.64 12.82 17.42
CA THR A 138 33.57 11.57 18.19
C THR A 138 32.12 11.06 18.32
N LEU A 139 31.96 9.74 18.30
CA LEU A 139 30.78 9.02 18.75
C LEU A 139 31.21 8.13 19.91
N SER A 140 30.73 8.43 21.13
CA SER A 140 31.07 7.71 22.35
C SER A 140 29.84 7.03 22.94
N ALA A 141 29.95 5.75 23.30
CA ALA A 141 28.84 5.00 23.90
C ALA A 141 29.33 3.98 24.94
N PRO A 142 28.55 3.72 26.01
CA PRO A 142 28.84 2.67 26.98
C PRO A 142 28.75 1.25 26.41
N SER A 143 27.92 1.03 25.39
CA SER A 143 27.69 -0.28 24.79
C SER A 143 27.75 -0.23 23.27
N ILE A 144 27.88 -1.39 22.64
CA ILE A 144 27.80 -1.51 21.18
C ILE A 144 26.43 -1.10 20.63
N TRP A 145 25.36 -1.28 21.42
CA TRP A 145 24.00 -0.92 21.02
C TRP A 145 23.88 0.60 20.92
N GLY A 146 24.42 1.34 21.88
CA GLY A 146 24.52 2.80 21.81
C GLY A 146 25.32 3.28 20.60
N VAL A 147 26.41 2.59 20.23
CA VAL A 147 27.14 2.88 18.97
C VAL A 147 26.23 2.72 17.76
N LEU A 148 25.43 1.65 17.66
CA LEU A 148 24.51 1.46 16.52
C LEU A 148 23.47 2.58 16.41
N ARG A 149 22.92 3.05 17.54
CA ARG A 149 21.95 4.17 17.57
C ARG A 149 22.62 5.49 17.17
N GLY A 150 23.83 5.73 17.65
CA GLY A 150 24.61 6.91 17.31
C GLY A 150 25.08 6.94 15.85
N LEU A 151 25.38 5.78 15.25
CA LEU A 151 25.71 5.68 13.82
C LEU A 151 24.49 5.99 12.94
N GLU A 152 23.29 5.54 13.32
CA GLU A 152 22.06 5.96 12.64
C GLU A 152 21.95 7.49 12.72
N THR A 153 21.99 8.07 13.92
CA THR A 153 21.90 9.53 14.09
C THR A 153 22.98 10.30 13.30
N PHE A 154 24.23 9.82 13.28
CA PHE A 154 25.28 10.42 12.46
C PHE A 154 24.94 10.39 10.97
N SER A 155 24.41 9.26 10.47
CA SER A 155 24.00 9.13 9.06
C SER A 155 22.85 10.09 8.69
N GLN A 156 22.04 10.46 9.68
CA GLN A 156 20.93 11.39 9.52
C GLN A 156 21.36 12.86 9.50
N LEU A 157 22.44 13.21 10.20
CA LEU A 157 23.02 14.56 10.15
C LEU A 157 23.70 14.87 8.81
N ALA A 158 23.98 13.85 8.00
CA ALA A 158 24.53 14.00 6.66
C ALA A 158 23.40 14.25 5.63
N TYR A 159 23.47 15.36 4.88
CA TYR A 159 22.46 15.72 3.89
C TYR A 159 23.08 16.36 2.64
N MET A 160 22.35 16.36 1.53
CA MET A 160 22.86 16.87 0.24
C MET A 160 22.57 18.35 0.05
N VAL A 161 23.60 19.08 -0.39
CA VAL A 161 23.50 20.46 -0.89
C VAL A 161 24.40 20.60 -2.12
N ASP A 162 23.83 21.03 -3.25
CA ASP A 162 24.56 21.29 -4.51
C ASP A 162 25.53 20.17 -4.93
N GLY A 163 25.13 18.91 -4.75
CA GLY A 163 25.94 17.74 -5.13
C GLY A 163 27.05 17.36 -4.14
N ALA A 164 27.11 17.99 -2.96
CA ALA A 164 28.03 17.64 -1.88
C ALA A 164 27.27 17.19 -0.62
N ILE A 165 27.88 16.29 0.15
CA ILE A 165 27.36 15.84 1.46
C ILE A 165 27.82 16.83 2.53
N TRP A 166 26.87 17.52 3.15
CA TRP A 166 27.09 18.47 4.24
C TRP A 166 26.75 17.82 5.58
N ILE A 167 27.43 18.27 6.64
CA ILE A 167 27.12 17.90 8.02
C ILE A 167 27.41 19.08 8.95
N ASN A 168 26.45 19.44 9.81
CA ASN A 168 26.59 20.57 10.71
C ASN A 168 27.41 20.23 11.96
N VAL A 169 28.13 21.21 12.49
CA VAL A 169 28.74 21.16 13.82
C VAL A 169 27.61 21.01 14.83
N THR A 170 27.58 19.87 15.51
CA THR A 170 26.44 19.41 16.31
C THR A 170 26.95 18.61 17.51
N THR A 171 26.33 18.81 18.67
CA THR A 171 26.54 17.99 19.86
C THR A 171 25.22 17.36 20.28
N ILE A 172 25.19 16.04 20.42
CA ILE A 172 24.03 15.25 20.81
C ILE A 172 24.40 14.39 22.02
N THR A 173 23.50 14.33 22.99
CA THR A 173 23.46 13.29 24.03
C THR A 173 22.08 12.67 23.97
N ASP A 174 22.01 11.35 23.83
CA ASP A 174 20.77 10.67 23.49
C ASP A 174 20.67 9.28 24.13
N PHE A 175 19.44 8.87 24.42
CA PHE A 175 19.06 7.61 25.05
C PHE A 175 17.54 7.42 24.91
N PRO A 176 17.00 6.19 24.94
CA PRO A 176 15.58 5.96 24.79
C PRO A 176 14.79 6.35 26.04
N ARG A 177 13.58 6.91 25.86
CA ARG A 177 12.60 7.14 26.94
C ARG A 177 12.07 5.83 27.53
N PHE A 178 11.86 4.81 26.69
CA PHE A 178 11.40 3.49 27.10
C PHE A 178 12.34 2.37 26.62
N PRO A 179 12.63 1.36 27.47
CA PRO A 179 13.50 0.25 27.12
C PRO A 179 12.89 -0.72 26.10
N HIS A 180 11.56 -0.84 26.02
CA HIS A 180 10.89 -1.74 25.08
C HIS A 180 10.20 -0.97 23.95
N ARG A 181 10.67 -1.17 22.72
CA ARG A 181 10.15 -0.50 21.53
C ARG A 181 9.95 -1.55 20.45
N GLY A 182 8.72 -2.05 20.39
CA GLY A 182 8.35 -3.18 19.54
C GLY A 182 7.70 -2.80 18.22
N LEU A 183 7.90 -3.66 17.23
CA LEU A 183 7.06 -3.79 16.06
C LEU A 183 6.57 -5.23 16.01
N LEU A 184 5.26 -5.43 16.15
CA LEU A 184 4.61 -6.71 15.92
C LEU A 184 4.37 -6.91 14.43
N LEU A 185 4.75 -8.08 13.92
CA LEU A 185 4.49 -8.49 12.55
C LEU A 185 3.86 -9.89 12.53
N ASP A 186 2.65 -9.95 11.97
CA ASP A 186 1.89 -11.17 11.75
C ASP A 186 2.35 -11.86 10.45
N THR A 187 2.72 -13.13 10.56
CA THR A 187 3.14 -13.98 9.43
C THR A 187 2.28 -15.22 9.23
N SER A 188 1.17 -15.29 9.97
CA SER A 188 0.21 -16.39 9.90
C SER A 188 -0.96 -16.07 8.98
N ARG A 189 -1.58 -14.89 9.13
CA ARG A 189 -2.74 -14.49 8.30
C ARG A 189 -2.33 -14.39 6.83
N HIS A 190 -1.14 -13.88 6.56
CA HIS A 190 -0.43 -14.04 5.28
C HIS A 190 1.04 -14.41 5.55
N TYR A 191 1.59 -15.34 4.77
CA TYR A 191 3.01 -15.64 4.81
C TYR A 191 3.84 -14.47 4.27
N LEU A 192 4.82 -13.98 5.05
CA LEU A 192 5.75 -12.94 4.60
C LEU A 192 7.12 -13.54 4.26
N PRO A 193 7.64 -13.34 3.04
CA PRO A 193 8.97 -13.83 2.69
C PRO A 193 10.06 -13.29 3.62
N VAL A 194 11.09 -14.09 3.90
CA VAL A 194 12.24 -13.68 4.73
C VAL A 194 12.82 -12.34 4.27
N SER A 195 12.91 -12.07 2.97
CA SER A 195 13.40 -10.79 2.44
C SER A 195 12.61 -9.57 2.94
N ILE A 196 11.30 -9.69 3.09
CA ILE A 196 10.43 -8.63 3.61
C ILE A 196 10.66 -8.44 5.11
N ILE A 197 10.82 -9.53 5.87
CA ILE A 197 11.18 -9.46 7.29
C ILE A 197 12.53 -8.75 7.47
N LEU A 198 13.53 -9.06 6.63
CA LEU A 198 14.83 -8.39 6.67
C LEU A 198 14.74 -6.90 6.29
N GLU A 199 13.93 -6.53 5.28
CA GLU A 199 13.64 -5.13 4.90
C GLU A 199 13.00 -4.38 6.09
N THR A 200 12.05 -5.00 6.79
CA THR A 200 11.42 -4.45 7.99
C THR A 200 12.42 -4.27 9.14
N LEU A 201 13.32 -5.23 9.38
CA LEU A 201 14.37 -5.12 10.41
C LEU A 201 15.36 -3.98 10.12
N ASP A 202 15.68 -3.73 8.85
CA ASP A 202 16.46 -2.55 8.44
C ASP A 202 15.72 -1.25 8.78
N ALA A 203 14.45 -1.15 8.41
CA ALA A 203 13.63 0.03 8.71
C ALA A 203 13.43 0.24 10.23
N MET A 204 13.28 -0.83 11.00
CA MET A 204 13.26 -0.78 12.47
C MET A 204 14.55 -0.17 13.03
N ALA A 205 15.71 -0.57 12.51
CA ALA A 205 16.99 -0.01 12.92
C ALA A 205 17.08 1.49 12.59
N TYR A 206 16.63 1.91 11.41
CA TYR A 206 16.60 3.33 11.01
C TYR A 206 15.67 4.18 11.87
N ASN A 207 14.67 3.54 12.51
CA ASN A 207 13.72 4.17 13.41
C ASN A 207 14.04 3.92 14.89
N LYS A 208 15.15 3.25 15.23
CA LYS A 208 15.55 2.91 16.61
C LYS A 208 14.56 2.03 17.40
N PHE A 209 13.73 1.25 16.72
CA PHE A 209 13.04 0.11 17.35
C PHE A 209 14.06 -0.95 17.77
N ASN A 210 13.79 -1.69 18.85
CA ASN A 210 14.70 -2.71 19.39
C ASN A 210 14.05 -4.06 19.66
N VAL A 211 12.75 -4.22 19.42
CA VAL A 211 12.04 -5.50 19.56
C VAL A 211 11.27 -5.81 18.28
N PHE A 212 11.58 -6.95 17.68
CA PHE A 212 10.78 -7.58 16.65
C PHE A 212 9.89 -8.61 17.34
N HIS A 213 8.62 -8.27 17.51
CA HIS A 213 7.63 -9.18 18.05
C HIS A 213 7.07 -9.99 16.88
N TRP A 214 7.45 -11.26 16.82
CA TRP A 214 7.12 -12.12 15.71
C TRP A 214 5.91 -12.99 16.06
N HIS A 215 4.73 -12.52 15.66
CA HIS A 215 3.50 -13.30 15.67
C HIS A 215 3.55 -14.32 14.52
N ILE A 216 4.11 -15.49 14.83
CA ILE A 216 4.59 -16.43 13.81
C ILE A 216 3.52 -17.43 13.36
N THR A 217 2.56 -17.77 14.22
CA THR A 217 1.49 -18.75 13.97
C THR A 217 0.17 -18.25 14.55
N ASP A 218 -0.96 -18.60 13.92
CA ASP A 218 -2.32 -18.24 14.35
C ASP A 218 -3.32 -19.25 13.76
N ASP A 219 -4.63 -19.01 13.83
CA ASP A 219 -5.70 -19.85 13.28
C ASP A 219 -5.50 -20.19 11.80
N HIS A 220 -5.05 -19.22 11.00
CA HIS A 220 -5.01 -19.34 9.54
C HIS A 220 -3.85 -20.19 9.03
N SER A 221 -2.66 -20.09 9.64
CA SER A 221 -1.53 -20.93 9.27
C SER A 221 -0.47 -21.16 10.38
N PHE A 222 0.25 -22.26 10.25
CA PHE A 222 1.41 -22.63 11.08
C PHE A 222 2.69 -22.69 10.20
N PRO A 223 3.32 -21.55 9.86
CA PRO A 223 4.47 -21.54 8.95
C PRO A 223 5.79 -21.96 9.64
N TYR A 224 5.90 -21.91 10.96
CA TYR A 224 7.13 -22.31 11.68
C TYR A 224 7.41 -23.82 11.53
N GLN A 225 8.58 -24.20 11.00
CA GLN A 225 8.95 -25.61 10.90
C GLN A 225 9.56 -26.12 12.19
N SER A 226 8.74 -26.77 13.02
CA SER A 226 9.23 -27.45 14.23
C SER A 226 10.08 -28.68 13.91
N ARG A 227 11.18 -28.89 14.67
CA ARG A 227 11.99 -30.12 14.59
C ARG A 227 11.29 -31.28 15.30
N THR A 228 10.58 -30.98 16.37
CA THR A 228 9.89 -31.93 17.24
C THR A 228 8.54 -32.35 16.67
N PHE A 229 7.82 -31.42 16.02
CA PHE A 229 6.53 -31.66 15.40
C PHE A 229 6.48 -31.16 13.94
N PRO A 230 7.18 -31.81 12.99
CA PRO A 230 7.22 -31.37 11.59
C PRO A 230 5.85 -31.26 10.93
N GLU A 231 4.89 -32.09 11.36
CA GLU A 231 3.53 -32.16 10.84
C GLU A 231 2.77 -30.83 10.98
N LEU A 232 3.08 -30.01 11.99
CA LEU A 232 2.44 -28.70 12.19
C LEU A 232 2.61 -27.83 10.95
N SER A 233 3.83 -27.69 10.43
CA SER A 233 4.08 -26.91 9.20
C SER A 233 3.71 -27.66 7.91
N ILE A 234 3.83 -28.99 7.89
CA ILE A 234 3.50 -29.78 6.70
C ILE A 234 1.99 -29.74 6.40
N GLN A 235 1.15 -29.64 7.44
CA GLN A 235 -0.30 -29.66 7.29
C GLN A 235 -0.96 -28.30 7.58
N GLY A 236 -0.42 -27.53 8.54
CA GLY A 236 -0.98 -26.26 8.99
C GLY A 236 -0.43 -25.03 8.27
N ALA A 237 0.67 -25.10 7.51
CA ALA A 237 1.13 -23.98 6.69
C ALA A 237 0.32 -23.88 5.39
N TYR A 238 0.24 -22.68 4.79
CA TYR A 238 -0.40 -22.49 3.49
C TYR A 238 0.21 -23.35 2.36
N HIS A 239 1.50 -23.70 2.47
CA HIS A 239 2.15 -24.66 1.59
C HIS A 239 3.26 -25.41 2.35
N PRO A 240 3.34 -26.75 2.27
CA PRO A 240 4.25 -27.58 3.07
C PRO A 240 5.76 -27.40 2.84
N VAL A 241 6.17 -26.49 1.94
CA VAL A 241 7.56 -26.31 1.50
C VAL A 241 7.86 -24.86 1.13
N ALA A 242 6.96 -24.22 0.37
CA ALA A 242 7.20 -22.88 -0.17
C ALA A 242 6.81 -21.74 0.78
N LYS A 243 5.95 -22.00 1.77
CA LYS A 243 5.38 -21.00 2.69
C LYS A 243 5.59 -21.44 4.14
N ILE A 244 6.82 -21.83 4.45
CA ILE A 244 7.28 -22.19 5.79
C ILE A 244 8.51 -21.36 6.15
N TYR A 245 8.83 -21.28 7.44
CA TYR A 245 10.09 -20.77 7.97
C TYR A 245 10.90 -21.94 8.51
N ASP A 246 11.91 -22.36 7.76
CA ASP A 246 12.80 -23.42 8.22
C ASP A 246 13.78 -22.93 9.31
N GLN A 247 14.46 -23.88 9.96
CA GLN A 247 15.42 -23.59 11.04
C GLN A 247 16.63 -22.76 10.57
N VAL A 248 16.95 -22.75 9.26
CA VAL A 248 18.02 -21.91 8.69
C VAL A 248 17.52 -20.47 8.53
N GLU A 249 16.30 -20.31 8.04
CA GLU A 249 15.63 -19.02 7.87
C GLU A 249 15.38 -18.32 9.19
N VAL A 250 14.85 -19.04 10.19
CA VAL A 250 14.66 -18.50 11.55
C VAL A 250 15.99 -18.00 12.13
N ARG A 251 17.05 -18.81 12.10
CA ARG A 251 18.39 -18.38 12.57
C ARG A 251 18.94 -17.19 11.79
N ARG A 252 18.69 -17.12 10.48
CA ARG A 252 19.09 -15.99 9.65
C ARG A 252 18.39 -14.70 10.08
N ILE A 253 17.08 -14.75 10.36
CA ILE A 253 16.31 -13.59 10.83
C ILE A 253 16.83 -13.11 12.19
N ILE A 254 17.01 -14.03 13.15
CA ILE A 254 17.50 -13.69 14.50
C ILE A 254 18.92 -13.09 14.42
N GLU A 255 19.81 -13.63 13.60
CA GLU A 255 21.15 -13.05 13.43
C GLU A 255 21.12 -11.68 12.73
N TYR A 256 20.26 -11.51 11.73
CA TYR A 256 20.12 -10.23 11.04
C TYR A 256 19.58 -9.12 11.96
N ALA A 257 18.66 -9.48 12.86
CA ALA A 257 18.14 -8.61 13.92
C ALA A 257 19.24 -8.27 14.94
N ARG A 258 20.03 -9.26 15.38
CA ARG A 258 21.16 -9.06 16.31
C ARG A 258 22.17 -8.04 15.79
N LEU A 259 22.54 -8.11 14.50
CA LEU A 259 23.46 -7.16 13.86
C LEU A 259 22.94 -5.71 13.79
N ARG A 260 21.68 -5.49 14.17
CA ARG A 260 21.00 -4.20 14.30
C ARG A 260 20.64 -3.85 15.74
N GLY A 261 21.00 -4.69 16.70
CA GLY A 261 20.60 -4.54 18.11
C GLY A 261 19.09 -4.65 18.28
N ILE A 262 18.46 -5.57 17.55
CA ILE A 262 17.02 -5.85 17.64
C ILE A 262 16.86 -7.26 18.23
N ARG A 263 16.03 -7.33 19.27
CA ARG A 263 15.56 -8.56 19.92
C ARG A 263 14.48 -9.23 19.08
N VAL A 264 14.41 -10.56 19.10
CA VAL A 264 13.34 -11.31 18.42
C VAL A 264 12.55 -12.07 19.46
N ILE A 265 11.36 -11.59 19.77
CA ILE A 265 10.44 -12.22 20.72
C ILE A 265 9.43 -13.02 19.89
N PRO A 266 9.45 -14.36 19.93
CA PRO A 266 8.43 -15.15 19.25
C PRO A 266 7.13 -15.12 20.06
N GLU A 267 6.02 -15.09 19.34
CA GLU A 267 4.69 -15.36 19.88
C GLU A 267 4.14 -16.64 19.29
N PHE A 268 3.81 -17.58 20.19
CA PHE A 268 3.02 -18.77 19.88
C PHE A 268 1.78 -18.71 20.77
N ASP A 269 0.73 -18.12 20.23
CA ASP A 269 -0.49 -17.82 20.95
C ASP A 269 -1.23 -19.09 21.39
N THR A 270 -1.63 -19.13 22.65
CA THR A 270 -2.40 -20.20 23.27
C THR A 270 -3.25 -19.65 24.43
N PRO A 271 -4.44 -20.22 24.72
CA PRO A 271 -5.09 -21.35 24.05
C PRO A 271 -5.97 -20.97 22.86
N GLY A 272 -6.24 -19.67 22.64
CA GLY A 272 -6.92 -19.14 21.45
C GLY A 272 -6.03 -19.27 20.20
N HIS A 273 -6.52 -18.78 19.05
CA HIS A 273 -5.71 -18.61 17.82
C HIS A 273 -4.87 -19.83 17.38
N THR A 274 -5.41 -21.04 17.56
CA THR A 274 -4.68 -22.32 17.37
C THR A 274 -5.31 -23.27 16.37
N GLN A 275 -6.25 -22.84 15.54
CA GLN A 275 -6.93 -23.73 14.59
C GLN A 275 -5.98 -24.40 13.59
N SER A 276 -4.97 -23.69 13.08
CA SER A 276 -3.95 -24.29 12.17
C SER A 276 -3.16 -25.43 12.82
N TRP A 277 -3.06 -25.46 14.15
CA TRP A 277 -2.38 -26.50 14.92
C TRP A 277 -3.22 -27.77 14.95
N GLY A 278 -4.54 -27.61 15.05
CA GLY A 278 -5.53 -28.69 15.03
C GLY A 278 -5.62 -29.42 13.69
N VAL A 279 -5.09 -28.85 12.61
CA VAL A 279 -5.01 -29.56 11.31
C VAL A 279 -4.10 -30.78 11.42
N ALA A 280 -2.96 -30.66 12.09
CA ALA A 280 -2.02 -31.75 12.30
C ALA A 280 -2.37 -32.60 13.53
N TYR A 281 -2.86 -31.96 14.59
CA TYR A 281 -3.11 -32.57 15.90
C TYR A 281 -4.49 -32.18 16.44
N PRO A 282 -5.59 -32.65 15.81
CA PRO A 282 -6.96 -32.25 16.15
C PRO A 282 -7.35 -32.59 17.59
N GLU A 283 -6.69 -33.58 18.20
CA GLU A 283 -6.95 -33.99 19.58
C GLU A 283 -6.54 -32.94 20.64
N LEU A 284 -5.70 -31.97 20.26
CA LEU A 284 -5.27 -30.86 21.12
C LEU A 284 -6.36 -29.79 21.26
N LEU A 285 -7.24 -29.67 20.28
CA LEU A 285 -8.31 -28.66 20.27
C LEU A 285 -9.61 -29.21 20.84
N THR A 286 -10.47 -28.30 21.29
CA THR A 286 -11.78 -28.66 21.83
C THR A 286 -12.76 -28.95 20.71
N THR A 287 -13.40 -30.12 20.70
CA THR A 287 -14.53 -30.38 19.80
C THR A 287 -15.75 -29.59 20.27
N CYS A 288 -16.33 -28.80 19.36
CA CYS A 288 -17.52 -27.99 19.63
C CYS A 288 -18.82 -28.78 19.43
N TYR A 289 -19.84 -28.45 20.21
CA TYR A 289 -21.15 -29.10 20.18
C TYR A 289 -22.28 -28.08 20.02
N SER A 290 -23.33 -28.47 19.30
CA SER A 290 -24.60 -27.75 19.23
C SER A 290 -25.74 -28.76 19.37
N ASP A 291 -26.72 -28.47 20.25
CA ASP A 291 -27.83 -29.37 20.59
C ASP A 291 -27.40 -30.83 20.94
N GLY A 292 -26.23 -30.97 21.58
CA GLY A 292 -25.67 -32.27 21.99
C GLY A 292 -25.04 -33.09 20.86
N GLN A 293 -24.89 -32.53 19.65
CA GLN A 293 -24.15 -33.12 18.54
C GLN A 293 -22.89 -32.33 18.23
N ALA A 294 -21.81 -33.03 17.88
CA ALA A 294 -20.58 -32.36 17.46
C ALA A 294 -20.82 -31.58 16.15
N THR A 295 -20.42 -30.32 16.09
CA THR A 295 -20.58 -29.47 14.89
C THR A 295 -19.58 -29.83 13.80
N GLY A 296 -18.46 -30.46 14.18
CA GLY A 296 -17.31 -30.68 13.31
C GLY A 296 -16.25 -29.57 13.42
N GLU A 297 -16.58 -28.47 14.08
CA GLU A 297 -15.69 -27.35 14.35
C GLU A 297 -14.81 -27.64 15.57
N LEU A 298 -13.62 -27.04 15.58
CA LEU A 298 -12.67 -27.08 16.69
C LEU A 298 -12.52 -25.68 17.27
N GLY A 299 -12.61 -25.57 18.60
CA GLY A 299 -12.40 -24.32 19.33
C GLY A 299 -11.00 -24.23 19.93
N PRO A 300 -10.83 -23.43 21.01
CA PRO A 300 -9.54 -23.28 21.68
C PRO A 300 -8.95 -24.61 22.15
N MET A 301 -7.63 -24.62 22.41
CA MET A 301 -6.94 -25.78 22.96
C MET A 301 -7.69 -26.35 24.18
N ASP A 302 -7.78 -27.67 24.27
CA ASP A 302 -8.51 -28.37 25.33
C ASP A 302 -7.67 -28.41 26.61
N PRO A 303 -8.04 -27.64 27.65
CA PRO A 303 -7.27 -27.52 28.88
C PRO A 303 -7.47 -28.71 29.83
N SER A 304 -8.44 -29.59 29.56
CA SER A 304 -8.78 -30.74 30.40
C SER A 304 -7.88 -31.95 30.14
N LYS A 305 -7.17 -31.98 29.01
CA LYS A 305 -6.33 -33.10 28.58
C LYS A 305 -4.88 -32.93 28.98
N SER A 306 -4.29 -33.97 29.59
CA SER A 306 -2.85 -33.95 29.91
C SER A 306 -1.95 -33.93 28.67
N SER A 307 -2.41 -34.53 27.56
CA SER A 307 -1.68 -34.55 26.29
C SER A 307 -1.44 -33.15 25.72
N THR A 308 -2.33 -32.20 26.00
CA THR A 308 -2.17 -30.78 25.61
C THR A 308 -0.91 -30.20 26.24
N TYR A 309 -0.73 -30.39 27.55
CA TYR A 309 0.45 -29.89 28.25
C TYR A 309 1.73 -30.66 27.90
N ASP A 310 1.65 -31.97 27.65
CA ASP A 310 2.80 -32.76 27.16
C ASP A 310 3.30 -32.27 25.80
N PHE A 311 2.36 -31.88 24.92
CA PHE A 311 2.65 -31.29 23.62
C PHE A 311 3.29 -29.90 23.76
N ILE A 312 2.64 -28.99 24.49
CA ILE A 312 3.14 -27.62 24.73
C ILE A 312 4.53 -27.66 25.37
N THR A 313 4.74 -28.54 26.35
CA THR A 313 6.05 -28.74 27.00
C THR A 313 7.15 -29.00 25.98
N LYS A 314 6.92 -29.93 25.06
CA LYS A 314 7.91 -30.30 24.05
C LYS A 314 8.13 -29.19 23.02
N LEU A 315 7.05 -28.58 22.54
CA LEU A 315 7.14 -27.51 21.55
C LEU A 315 7.84 -26.28 22.14
N PHE A 316 7.42 -25.80 23.32
CA PHE A 316 8.00 -24.60 23.93
C PHE A 316 9.43 -24.82 24.41
N THR A 317 9.81 -26.04 24.81
CA THR A 317 11.23 -26.38 25.04
C THR A 317 12.06 -26.15 23.79
N GLU A 318 11.57 -26.58 22.62
CA GLU A 318 12.26 -26.33 21.35
C GLU A 318 12.29 -24.84 21.02
N VAL A 319 11.17 -24.13 21.16
CA VAL A 319 11.09 -22.72 20.77
C VAL A 319 12.01 -21.85 21.64
N VAL A 320 12.06 -22.08 22.96
CA VAL A 320 13.00 -21.40 23.86
C VAL A 320 14.47 -21.73 23.54
N GLU A 321 14.76 -22.93 23.00
CA GLU A 321 16.11 -23.26 22.51
C GLU A 321 16.45 -22.51 21.21
N VAL A 322 15.48 -22.35 20.31
CA VAL A 322 15.67 -21.74 18.99
C VAL A 322 15.74 -20.21 19.07
N PHE A 323 14.93 -19.60 19.94
CA PHE A 323 14.84 -18.15 20.10
C PHE A 323 15.55 -17.74 21.40
N PRO A 324 16.72 -17.07 21.29
CA PRO A 324 17.58 -16.81 22.44
C PRO A 324 17.15 -15.62 23.30
N ASP A 325 16.03 -14.96 23.00
CA ASP A 325 15.54 -13.84 23.80
C ASP A 325 15.06 -14.35 25.18
N SER A 326 15.28 -13.56 26.23
CA SER A 326 14.85 -13.95 27.58
C SER A 326 13.33 -13.96 27.75
N TYR A 327 12.59 -13.34 26.83
CA TYR A 327 11.15 -13.26 26.82
C TYR A 327 10.50 -14.12 25.73
N PHE A 328 9.36 -14.70 26.08
CA PHE A 328 8.50 -15.51 25.22
C PHE A 328 7.04 -15.01 25.31
N HIS A 329 6.40 -14.68 24.20
CA HIS A 329 4.99 -14.26 24.23
C HIS A 329 4.09 -15.49 24.09
N ILE A 330 3.22 -15.72 25.09
CA ILE A 330 2.33 -16.90 25.09
C ILE A 330 0.93 -16.57 24.54
N GLY A 331 0.68 -15.31 24.20
CA GLY A 331 -0.60 -14.81 23.73
C GLY A 331 -1.65 -14.75 24.84
N GLY A 332 -2.78 -15.41 24.62
CA GLY A 332 -3.89 -15.53 25.57
C GLY A 332 -4.98 -14.47 25.42
N ASP A 333 -5.10 -13.88 24.23
CA ASP A 333 -6.19 -12.99 23.82
C ASP A 333 -7.37 -13.75 23.21
N GLU A 334 -8.51 -13.04 23.15
CA GLU A 334 -9.74 -13.41 22.44
C GLU A 334 -10.25 -14.87 22.59
N VAL A 335 -9.95 -15.53 23.72
CA VAL A 335 -10.38 -16.92 23.96
C VAL A 335 -11.91 -17.05 23.96
N ASP A 336 -12.46 -17.70 22.93
CA ASP A 336 -13.89 -17.98 22.85
C ASP A 336 -14.31 -19.15 23.75
N PHE A 337 -14.98 -18.82 24.85
CA PHE A 337 -15.49 -19.83 25.79
C PHE A 337 -16.69 -20.63 25.25
N GLY A 338 -17.33 -20.22 24.14
CA GLY A 338 -18.52 -20.87 23.59
C GLY A 338 -18.30 -22.36 23.29
N CYS A 339 -17.17 -22.69 22.66
CA CYS A 339 -16.84 -24.07 22.36
C CYS A 339 -16.52 -24.89 23.63
N TRP A 340 -15.78 -24.33 24.59
CA TRP A 340 -15.55 -24.98 25.89
C TRP A 340 -16.86 -25.25 26.63
N GLN A 341 -17.79 -24.28 26.60
CA GLN A 341 -19.11 -24.38 27.21
C GLN A 341 -19.97 -25.50 26.61
N SER A 342 -19.81 -25.75 25.32
CA SER A 342 -20.54 -26.78 24.62
C SER A 342 -20.08 -28.21 24.95
N ASN A 343 -18.86 -28.37 25.49
CA ASN A 343 -18.21 -29.67 25.61
C ASN A 343 -18.44 -30.34 26.98
N ALA A 344 -19.05 -31.53 26.97
CA ALA A 344 -19.43 -32.25 28.19
C ALA A 344 -18.23 -32.75 29.03
N ASP A 345 -17.12 -33.08 28.40
CA ASP A 345 -15.91 -33.55 29.09
C ASP A 345 -15.25 -32.37 29.84
N ILE A 346 -15.21 -31.19 29.22
CA ILE A 346 -14.76 -29.96 29.87
C ILE A 346 -15.68 -29.59 31.05
N ALA A 347 -17.00 -29.66 30.87
CA ALA A 347 -17.95 -29.41 31.97
C ALA A 347 -17.75 -30.38 33.15
N ALA A 348 -17.45 -31.66 32.87
CA ALA A 348 -17.12 -32.64 33.89
C ALA A 348 -15.78 -32.33 34.58
N PHE A 349 -14.77 -31.91 33.82
CA PHE A 349 -13.47 -31.49 34.34
C PHE A 349 -13.58 -30.26 35.25
N MET A 350 -14.34 -29.23 34.84
CA MET A 350 -14.60 -28.05 35.65
C MET A 350 -15.29 -28.42 36.97
N THR A 351 -16.29 -29.30 36.91
CA THR A 351 -16.99 -29.80 38.11
C THR A 351 -16.02 -30.52 39.05
N LEU A 352 -15.13 -31.36 38.51
CA LEU A 352 -14.13 -32.09 39.30
C LEU A 352 -13.11 -31.15 39.97
N ASN A 353 -12.77 -30.04 39.32
CA ASN A 353 -11.80 -29.07 39.80
C ASN A 353 -12.44 -27.87 40.55
N ASN A 354 -13.73 -27.95 40.88
CA ASN A 354 -14.50 -26.88 41.55
C ASN A 354 -14.44 -25.52 40.83
N MET A 355 -14.40 -25.53 39.49
CA MET A 355 -14.46 -24.33 38.67
C MET A 355 -15.92 -23.97 38.37
N THR A 356 -16.27 -22.70 38.53
CA THR A 356 -17.63 -22.17 38.27
C THR A 356 -17.69 -21.26 37.05
N ASP A 357 -16.55 -20.78 36.58
CA ASP A 357 -16.45 -19.84 35.46
C ASP A 357 -15.32 -20.26 34.50
N TYR A 358 -15.49 -20.00 33.20
CA TYR A 358 -14.51 -20.42 32.19
C TYR A 358 -13.21 -19.59 32.22
N SER A 359 -13.23 -18.38 32.79
CA SER A 359 -12.00 -17.64 33.12
C SER A 359 -11.12 -18.40 34.12
N GLN A 360 -11.70 -19.23 35.00
CA GLN A 360 -10.92 -20.09 35.92
C GLN A 360 -10.30 -21.27 35.19
N LEU A 361 -10.94 -21.75 34.11
CA LEU A 361 -10.40 -22.80 33.26
C LEU A 361 -9.26 -22.27 32.38
N GLU A 362 -9.43 -21.08 31.80
CA GLU A 362 -8.35 -20.33 31.15
C GLU A 362 -7.20 -20.07 32.13
N SER A 363 -7.49 -19.62 33.35
CA SER A 363 -6.49 -19.43 34.40
C SER A 363 -5.71 -20.71 34.70
N TYR A 364 -6.40 -21.85 34.75
CA TYR A 364 -5.75 -23.14 34.93
C TYR A 364 -4.79 -23.48 33.79
N PHE A 365 -5.20 -23.25 32.54
CA PHE A 365 -4.37 -23.48 31.37
C PHE A 365 -3.13 -22.58 31.39
N ILE A 366 -3.32 -21.26 31.52
CA ILE A 366 -2.22 -20.30 31.51
C ILE A 366 -1.25 -20.56 32.67
N GLN A 367 -1.75 -20.89 33.88
CA GLN A 367 -0.87 -21.22 35.00
C GLN A 367 0.03 -22.43 34.69
N LYS A 368 -0.51 -23.46 34.04
CA LYS A 368 0.29 -24.63 33.64
C LYS A 368 1.37 -24.28 32.63
N VAL A 369 1.06 -23.42 31.66
CA VAL A 369 2.02 -22.93 30.66
C VAL A 369 3.11 -22.07 31.33
N VAL A 370 2.71 -21.20 32.26
CA VAL A 370 3.63 -20.36 33.04
C VAL A 370 4.57 -21.21 33.92
N ASP A 371 4.05 -22.22 34.62
CA ASP A 371 4.86 -23.13 35.44
C ASP A 371 5.93 -23.83 34.60
N LEU A 372 5.56 -24.29 33.40
CA LEU A 372 6.48 -24.88 32.42
C LEU A 372 7.58 -23.88 32.00
N LEU A 373 7.22 -22.65 31.65
CA LEU A 373 8.20 -21.64 31.21
C LEU A 373 9.13 -21.22 32.33
N ASN A 374 8.65 -21.20 33.59
CA ASN A 374 9.50 -20.98 34.77
C ASN A 374 10.57 -22.09 34.89
N ASP A 375 10.22 -23.35 34.64
CA ASP A 375 11.18 -24.47 34.64
C ASP A 375 12.24 -24.33 33.53
N LEU A 376 11.87 -23.71 32.40
CA LEU A 376 12.77 -23.36 31.30
C LEU A 376 13.55 -22.05 31.53
N GLN A 377 13.32 -21.36 32.65
CA GLN A 377 13.89 -20.04 32.98
C GLN A 377 13.55 -18.94 31.96
N ALA A 378 12.47 -19.11 31.20
CA ALA A 378 11.97 -18.10 30.27
C ALA A 378 11.10 -17.07 31.03
N LYS A 379 11.24 -15.80 30.68
CA LYS A 379 10.29 -14.75 31.05
C LYS A 379 9.16 -14.75 30.03
N TYR A 380 7.98 -14.27 30.42
CA TYR A 380 6.81 -14.35 29.55
C TYR A 380 6.02 -13.05 29.50
N LEU A 381 5.45 -12.81 28.33
CA LEU A 381 4.48 -11.77 28.05
C LEU A 381 3.12 -12.42 27.78
N VAL A 382 2.07 -11.72 28.16
CA VAL A 382 0.67 -12.10 27.94
C VAL A 382 -0.10 -10.91 27.42
N TRP A 383 -1.12 -11.16 26.59
CA TRP A 383 -2.12 -10.13 26.30
C TRP A 383 -2.96 -9.79 27.54
N GLU A 384 -3.62 -8.64 27.51
CA GLU A 384 -4.28 -8.09 28.69
C GLU A 384 -5.44 -8.93 29.23
N GLU A 385 -6.08 -9.74 28.40
CA GLU A 385 -7.15 -10.67 28.76
C GLU A 385 -6.76 -11.58 29.92
N VAL A 386 -5.55 -12.14 29.90
CA VAL A 386 -5.03 -12.99 30.98
C VAL A 386 -5.11 -12.24 32.33
N PHE A 387 -4.75 -10.96 32.36
CA PHE A 387 -4.84 -10.16 33.58
C PHE A 387 -6.30 -9.77 33.90
N VAL A 388 -7.06 -9.32 32.90
CA VAL A 388 -8.44 -8.82 33.06
C VAL A 388 -9.40 -9.92 33.50
N ASN A 389 -9.19 -11.15 33.05
CA ASN A 389 -9.98 -12.33 33.40
C ASN A 389 -9.62 -12.88 34.80
N GLY A 390 -8.64 -12.28 35.49
CA GLY A 390 -8.31 -12.60 36.88
C GLY A 390 -7.38 -13.79 37.05
N VAL A 391 -6.61 -14.16 36.01
CA VAL A 391 -5.57 -15.18 36.11
C VAL A 391 -4.49 -14.73 37.10
N ASP A 392 -4.09 -15.62 38.01
CA ASP A 392 -3.03 -15.34 38.99
C ASP A 392 -1.64 -15.41 38.32
N ILE A 393 -1.24 -14.34 37.65
CA ILE A 393 0.07 -14.24 37.02
C ILE A 393 1.14 -13.76 38.01
N PRO A 394 2.41 -14.20 37.90
CA PRO A 394 3.51 -13.67 38.71
C PRO A 394 3.74 -12.16 38.54
N ASN A 395 4.40 -11.51 39.50
CA ASN A 395 4.68 -10.06 39.42
C ASN A 395 5.71 -9.70 38.35
N SER A 396 6.52 -10.68 37.92
CA SER A 396 7.51 -10.52 36.84
C SER A 396 6.89 -10.58 35.44
N THR A 397 5.63 -10.97 35.32
CA THR A 397 4.92 -11.04 34.03
C THR A 397 4.67 -9.65 33.47
N VAL A 398 4.89 -9.52 32.16
CA VAL A 398 4.59 -8.30 31.42
C VAL A 398 3.23 -8.46 30.76
N VAL A 399 2.33 -7.52 31.03
CA VAL A 399 0.97 -7.49 30.44
C VAL A 399 0.95 -6.52 29.27
N HIS A 400 0.56 -7.00 28.09
CA HIS A 400 0.49 -6.19 26.87
C HIS A 400 -0.94 -5.70 26.62
N VAL A 401 -1.12 -4.37 26.73
CA VAL A 401 -2.41 -3.67 26.72
C VAL A 401 -2.76 -3.20 25.32
N TRP A 402 -3.83 -3.76 24.74
CA TRP A 402 -4.14 -3.61 23.32
C TRP A 402 -5.58 -3.16 23.00
N ARG A 403 -6.58 -3.37 23.87
CA ARG A 403 -7.97 -3.05 23.50
C ARG A 403 -8.28 -1.55 23.58
N GLY A 404 -9.41 -1.12 23.03
CA GLY A 404 -9.77 0.30 22.86
C GLY A 404 -9.87 1.15 24.14
N ASN A 405 -9.95 0.55 25.34
CA ASN A 405 -9.90 1.24 26.63
C ASN A 405 -8.50 1.24 27.27
N GLY A 406 -7.45 0.95 26.49
CA GLY A 406 -6.12 0.60 26.96
C GLY A 406 -5.50 1.54 28.00
N PHE A 407 -5.70 2.87 27.92
CA PHE A 407 -5.14 3.77 28.94
C PHE A 407 -5.63 3.45 30.36
N SER A 408 -6.90 3.07 30.50
CA SER A 408 -7.48 2.68 31.79
C SER A 408 -6.99 1.31 32.23
N THR A 409 -6.82 0.38 31.28
CA THR A 409 -6.31 -0.96 31.58
C THR A 409 -4.85 -0.90 32.03
N LEU A 410 -4.00 -0.12 31.35
CA LEU A 410 -2.60 0.09 31.73
C LEU A 410 -2.44 0.70 33.13
N ASP A 411 -3.28 1.68 33.48
CA ASP A 411 -3.34 2.23 34.84
C ASP A 411 -3.72 1.15 35.88
N THR A 412 -4.67 0.26 35.55
CA THR A 412 -5.10 -0.83 36.43
C THR A 412 -4.00 -1.89 36.62
N VAL A 413 -3.36 -2.31 35.54
CA VAL A 413 -2.23 -3.27 35.52
C VAL A 413 -1.10 -2.76 36.43
N THR A 414 -0.70 -1.51 36.23
CA THR A 414 0.42 -0.93 36.98
C THR A 414 0.06 -0.63 38.45
N LYS A 415 -1.20 -0.28 38.77
CA LYS A 415 -1.70 -0.21 40.17
C LYS A 415 -1.67 -1.55 40.89
N ALA A 416 -1.82 -2.65 40.15
CA ALA A 416 -1.66 -3.99 40.69
C ALA A 416 -0.18 -4.40 40.88
N GLY A 417 0.78 -3.50 40.60
CA GLY A 417 2.21 -3.74 40.74
C GLY A 417 2.81 -4.61 39.62
N LYS A 418 2.14 -4.70 38.47
CA LYS A 418 2.56 -5.49 37.31
C LYS A 418 3.21 -4.59 36.26
N PHE A 419 4.11 -5.18 35.45
CA PHE A 419 4.69 -4.49 34.30
C PHE A 419 3.70 -4.41 33.15
N GLY A 420 3.65 -3.26 32.46
CA GLY A 420 2.76 -3.01 31.34
C GLY A 420 3.51 -2.61 30.06
N LEU A 421 3.06 -3.15 28.93
CA LEU A 421 3.36 -2.69 27.57
C LEU A 421 2.08 -2.16 26.91
N PHE A 422 2.21 -1.26 25.96
CA PHE A 422 1.08 -0.58 25.34
C PHE A 422 1.10 -0.63 23.82
N SER A 423 -0.02 -1.00 23.20
CA SER A 423 -0.20 -0.99 21.74
C SER A 423 -1.57 -0.45 21.30
N SER A 424 -2.51 -0.23 22.22
CA SER A 424 -3.92 0.08 21.96
C SER A 424 -4.23 1.18 20.93
N CYS A 425 -3.36 2.18 20.80
CA CYS A 425 -3.53 3.25 19.81
C CYS A 425 -2.66 3.08 18.55
N TRP A 426 -1.79 2.07 18.50
CA TRP A 426 -0.74 1.84 17.50
C TRP A 426 -0.99 0.59 16.62
N TYR A 427 -2.27 0.27 16.38
CA TYR A 427 -2.70 -0.71 15.38
C TYR A 427 -2.59 -0.07 14.00
N LEU A 428 -1.55 -0.46 13.26
CA LEU A 428 -1.22 0.08 11.95
C LEU A 428 -2.05 -0.61 10.85
N ASP A 429 -2.44 -1.86 11.02
CA ASP A 429 -3.34 -2.58 10.11
C ASP A 429 -4.64 -1.80 9.81
N GLN A 430 -5.14 -1.06 10.80
CA GLN A 430 -6.28 -0.14 10.67
C GLN A 430 -5.91 1.12 9.87
N LEU A 431 -6.19 1.08 8.57
CA LEU A 431 -6.06 2.23 7.69
C LEU A 431 -7.23 3.20 7.88
N ALA A 432 -6.93 4.46 8.22
CA ALA A 432 -7.93 5.53 8.20
C ALA A 432 -7.90 6.30 6.88
N ASN A 433 -6.76 6.92 6.55
CA ASN A 433 -6.48 7.67 5.34
C ASN A 433 -4.96 7.97 5.26
N GLY A 434 -4.51 8.64 4.19
CA GLY A 434 -3.16 9.20 4.19
C GLY A 434 -3.00 10.32 5.22
N GLY A 435 -1.91 10.29 6.00
CA GLY A 435 -1.65 11.27 7.06
C GLY A 435 -2.07 10.86 8.47
N ASP A 436 -2.54 9.63 8.66
CA ASP A 436 -2.93 9.05 9.96
C ASP A 436 -1.78 8.90 10.98
N TRP A 437 -0.52 9.09 10.58
CA TRP A 437 0.63 9.01 11.48
C TRP A 437 0.53 9.95 12.69
N GLN A 438 -0.19 11.07 12.56
CA GLN A 438 -0.42 12.01 13.67
C GLN A 438 -1.23 11.37 14.81
N LYS A 439 -2.16 10.45 14.50
CA LYS A 439 -2.90 9.65 15.50
C LYS A 439 -1.91 8.88 16.37
N PHE A 440 -0.97 8.19 15.74
CA PHE A 440 0.04 7.39 16.42
C PHE A 440 1.04 8.26 17.19
N TYR A 441 1.43 9.41 16.62
CA TYR A 441 2.34 10.36 17.25
C TYR A 441 1.76 11.02 18.51
N ASN A 442 0.45 11.30 18.51
CA ASN A 442 -0.23 11.96 19.62
C ASN A 442 -0.61 11.00 20.76
N CYS A 443 -0.36 9.71 20.59
CA CYS A 443 -0.63 8.74 21.63
C CYS A 443 0.43 8.79 22.74
N GLU A 444 0.01 9.08 23.97
CA GLU A 444 0.89 9.14 25.14
C GLU A 444 0.54 8.01 26.12
N PRO A 445 1.33 6.93 26.22
CA PRO A 445 0.99 5.77 27.05
C PRO A 445 0.88 6.12 28.54
N LEU A 446 1.58 7.16 29.02
CA LEU A 446 1.52 7.59 30.43
C LEU A 446 0.38 8.59 30.71
N PHE A 447 -0.56 8.78 29.79
CA PHE A 447 -1.58 9.83 29.87
C PHE A 447 -2.38 9.84 31.18
N LEU A 448 -2.74 8.67 31.73
CA LEU A 448 -3.48 8.55 33.00
C LEU A 448 -2.59 8.31 34.24
N ILE A 449 -1.32 7.95 34.04
CA ILE A 449 -0.43 7.48 35.12
C ILE A 449 0.42 8.66 35.62
N ARG A 450 0.09 9.17 36.81
CA ARG A 450 0.78 10.32 37.43
C ARG A 450 1.81 9.93 38.48
N ASP A 451 1.65 8.76 39.10
CA ASP A 451 2.56 8.28 40.14
C ASP A 451 3.90 7.83 39.55
N GLU A 452 5.03 8.29 40.10
CA GLU A 452 6.36 8.03 39.54
C GLU A 452 6.79 6.56 39.66
N GLU A 453 6.38 5.86 40.73
CA GLU A 453 6.70 4.43 40.89
C GLU A 453 5.85 3.58 39.93
N GLN A 454 4.58 3.93 39.78
CA GLN A 454 3.70 3.31 38.78
C GLN A 454 4.22 3.51 37.34
N ARG A 455 4.75 4.70 37.02
CA ARG A 455 5.36 4.98 35.70
C ARG A 455 6.53 4.06 35.37
N LYS A 456 7.33 3.64 36.36
CA LYS A 456 8.45 2.70 36.15
C LYS A 456 8.00 1.30 35.75
N LEU A 457 6.74 0.96 36.00
CA LEU A 457 6.15 -0.32 35.59
C LEU A 457 5.72 -0.32 34.11
N VAL A 458 5.66 0.84 33.46
CA VAL A 458 5.38 0.94 32.01
C VAL A 458 6.69 0.81 31.25
N LEU A 459 6.89 -0.33 30.59
CA LEU A 459 8.16 -0.67 29.93
C LEU A 459 8.33 -0.05 28.55
N GLY A 460 7.24 0.48 27.97
CA GLY A 460 7.20 1.04 26.63
C GLY A 460 5.98 0.53 25.88
N GLY A 461 6.16 0.16 24.61
CA GLY A 461 5.06 -0.34 23.80
C GLY A 461 5.46 -0.76 22.40
N GLU A 462 4.45 -1.11 21.61
CA GLU A 462 4.62 -1.72 20.31
C GLU A 462 3.67 -1.12 19.27
N ALA A 463 4.19 -0.88 18.07
CA ALA A 463 3.35 -0.72 16.90
C ALA A 463 2.96 -2.11 16.38
N CYS A 464 1.69 -2.34 16.07
CA CYS A 464 1.20 -3.64 15.63
C CYS A 464 0.81 -3.60 14.15
N MET A 465 1.31 -4.56 13.37
CA MET A 465 0.90 -4.78 11.98
C MET A 465 0.36 -6.21 11.85
N TRP A 466 -0.92 -6.36 12.18
CA TRP A 466 -1.69 -7.56 11.87
C TRP A 466 -1.90 -7.69 10.35
N ALA A 467 -2.04 -8.92 9.87
CA ALA A 467 -1.93 -9.22 8.45
C ALA A 467 -3.24 -9.73 7.81
N GLU A 468 -4.42 -9.41 8.35
CA GLU A 468 -5.70 -9.82 7.75
C GLU A 468 -5.87 -9.28 6.32
N ALA A 469 -5.43 -8.03 6.09
CA ALA A 469 -5.53 -7.36 4.79
C ALA A 469 -4.16 -6.92 4.24
N VAL A 470 -3.09 -7.63 4.62
CA VAL A 470 -1.70 -7.22 4.36
C VAL A 470 -0.88 -8.42 3.86
N ASN A 471 -0.12 -8.23 2.78
CA ASN A 471 0.78 -9.25 2.21
C ASN A 471 2.17 -8.67 1.91
N GLU A 472 3.03 -9.45 1.24
CA GLU A 472 4.41 -9.04 0.93
C GLU A 472 4.55 -7.78 0.07
N TYR A 473 3.48 -7.38 -0.61
CA TYR A 473 3.49 -6.26 -1.55
C TYR A 473 3.08 -4.93 -0.93
N ASN A 474 2.22 -4.96 0.11
CA ASN A 474 1.72 -3.74 0.75
C ASN A 474 2.20 -3.56 2.20
N VAL A 475 2.80 -4.56 2.84
CA VAL A 475 3.20 -4.49 4.27
C VAL A 475 4.18 -3.37 4.58
N VAL A 476 5.25 -3.21 3.79
CA VAL A 476 6.29 -2.19 4.04
C VAL A 476 5.76 -0.76 3.92
N PRO A 477 5.09 -0.35 2.82
CA PRO A 477 4.52 1.00 2.72
C PRO A 477 3.36 1.23 3.68
N ARG A 478 2.71 0.16 4.16
CA ARG A 478 1.70 0.25 5.23
C ARG A 478 2.39 0.52 6.57
N ILE A 479 3.48 -0.14 6.92
CA ILE A 479 4.20 0.12 8.19
C ILE A 479 4.85 1.51 8.16
N TRP A 480 5.55 1.86 7.09
CA TRP A 480 6.43 3.02 7.05
C TRP A 480 5.85 4.15 6.19
N PRO A 481 5.81 5.40 6.69
CA PRO A 481 6.46 5.92 7.91
C PRO A 481 5.54 5.96 9.14
N ARG A 482 4.40 5.26 9.14
CA ARG A 482 3.42 5.35 10.25
C ARG A 482 4.00 4.84 11.57
N ALA A 483 4.73 3.72 11.56
CA ALA A 483 5.45 3.20 12.71
C ALA A 483 6.57 4.14 13.20
N SER A 484 7.10 5.03 12.33
CA SER A 484 8.09 6.03 12.73
C SER A 484 7.54 6.99 13.79
N ALA A 485 6.23 7.26 13.78
CA ALA A 485 5.56 8.06 14.80
C ALA A 485 5.61 7.40 16.18
N THR A 486 5.31 6.11 16.25
CA THR A 486 5.43 5.29 17.47
C THR A 486 6.88 5.23 17.94
N ALA A 487 7.83 5.04 17.03
CA ALA A 487 9.26 5.05 17.35
C ALA A 487 9.71 6.35 18.01
N GLU A 488 9.31 7.51 17.47
CA GLU A 488 9.66 8.80 18.07
C GLU A 488 9.03 8.96 19.46
N LYS A 489 7.78 8.53 19.64
CA LYS A 489 7.12 8.59 20.94
C LYS A 489 7.81 7.73 22.01
N LEU A 490 8.32 6.57 21.61
CA LEU A 490 8.96 5.62 22.52
C LEU A 490 10.45 5.92 22.76
N TRP A 491 11.10 6.68 21.88
CA TRP A 491 12.50 7.07 22.00
C TRP A 491 12.69 8.47 22.62
N SER A 492 12.03 9.49 22.07
CA SER A 492 12.29 10.90 22.36
C SER A 492 11.75 11.33 23.73
N ALA A 493 12.21 12.49 24.21
CA ALA A 493 11.72 13.12 25.43
C ALA A 493 10.19 13.35 25.39
N GLU A 494 9.55 13.33 26.56
CA GLU A 494 8.08 13.46 26.70
C GLU A 494 7.52 14.78 26.13
N ASP A 495 8.32 15.84 26.16
CA ASP A 495 7.95 17.16 25.62
C ASP A 495 8.10 17.26 24.09
N VAL A 496 8.65 16.23 23.43
CA VAL A 496 8.61 16.07 21.98
C VAL A 496 7.25 15.48 21.60
N ASN A 497 6.24 16.36 21.50
CA ASN A 497 4.85 15.99 21.30
C ASN A 497 4.08 16.86 20.30
N ASP A 498 4.76 17.80 19.62
CA ASP A 498 4.15 18.62 18.58
C ASP A 498 4.22 17.91 17.21
N ALA A 499 3.09 17.35 16.77
CA ALA A 499 2.97 16.70 15.48
C ALA A 499 3.17 17.68 14.30
N GLU A 500 2.84 18.96 14.45
CA GLU A 500 3.02 19.95 13.39
C GLU A 500 4.52 20.23 13.17
N ALA A 501 5.27 20.37 14.26
CA ALA A 501 6.72 20.51 14.21
C ALA A 501 7.46 19.25 13.71
N ALA A 502 6.81 18.08 13.79
CA ALA A 502 7.37 16.80 13.35
C ALA A 502 7.21 16.55 11.85
N LYS A 503 6.19 17.12 11.18
CA LYS A 503 5.85 16.90 9.75
C LYS A 503 7.07 16.93 8.83
N ALA A 504 7.85 18.01 8.89
CA ALA A 504 8.96 18.24 7.96
C ALA A 504 10.15 17.29 8.19
N ARG A 505 10.37 16.87 9.45
CA ARG A 505 11.40 15.86 9.78
C ARG A 505 10.97 14.47 9.34
N LEU A 506 9.70 14.13 9.51
CA LEU A 506 9.15 12.86 9.04
C LEU A 506 9.20 12.76 7.51
N GLU A 507 8.96 13.87 6.81
CA GLU A 507 9.10 13.96 5.35
C GLU A 507 10.54 13.66 4.90
N GLU A 508 11.53 14.30 5.55
CA GLU A 508 12.95 14.03 5.29
C GLU A 508 13.31 12.58 5.58
N HIS A 509 12.87 12.05 6.73
CA HIS A 509 13.14 10.67 7.14
C HIS A 509 12.51 9.64 6.20
N THR A 510 11.29 9.90 5.72
CA THR A 510 10.62 9.05 4.71
C THR A 510 11.42 9.03 3.42
N CYS A 511 11.87 10.19 2.94
CA CYS A 511 12.75 10.27 1.76
C CYS A 511 14.06 9.51 1.96
N ARG A 512 14.63 9.58 3.17
CA ARG A 512 15.86 8.88 3.55
C ARG A 512 15.64 7.37 3.54
N MET A 513 14.54 6.87 4.10
CA MET A 513 14.14 5.46 4.04
C MET A 513 13.99 4.98 2.59
N ASN A 514 13.28 5.73 1.75
CA ASN A 514 13.13 5.41 0.32
C ASN A 514 14.47 5.36 -0.42
N THR A 515 15.39 6.31 -0.13
CA THR A 515 16.75 6.31 -0.71
C THR A 515 17.57 5.09 -0.29
N ARG A 516 17.30 4.54 0.90
CA ARG A 516 17.92 3.32 1.43
C ARG A 516 17.23 2.03 0.95
N GLY A 517 16.18 2.13 0.13
CA GLY A 517 15.46 1.00 -0.43
C GLY A 517 14.26 0.52 0.40
N ILE A 518 13.88 1.24 1.47
CA ILE A 518 12.66 0.95 2.23
C ILE A 518 11.49 1.67 1.55
N ARG A 519 10.52 0.91 1.06
CA ARG A 519 9.35 1.43 0.33
C ARG A 519 8.34 2.12 1.25
N ALA A 520 8.67 3.31 1.75
CA ALA A 520 7.84 4.07 2.66
C ALA A 520 6.87 5.00 1.89
N GLN A 521 5.59 4.99 2.29
CA GLN A 521 4.56 5.86 1.69
C GLN A 521 4.74 7.34 2.10
N PRO A 522 4.17 8.33 1.39
CA PRO A 522 4.26 9.73 1.80
C PRO A 522 3.57 9.96 3.17
N PRO A 523 4.17 10.68 4.13
CA PRO A 523 3.56 10.90 5.44
C PRO A 523 2.48 11.99 5.44
N ASN A 524 2.61 13.06 4.65
CA ASN A 524 1.81 14.28 4.87
C ASN A 524 0.83 14.69 3.76
N GLY A 525 0.75 13.95 2.64
CA GLY A 525 -0.06 14.31 1.46
C GLY A 525 -0.06 15.82 1.09
N PRO A 526 -1.11 16.30 0.39
CA PRO A 526 -1.49 17.71 0.39
C PRO A 526 -2.75 18.10 1.21
N GLY A 527 -3.50 17.15 1.84
CA GLY A 527 -4.60 17.33 2.86
C GLY A 527 -6.04 17.56 2.30
N LEU A 528 -7.21 17.27 2.94
CA LEU A 528 -7.60 16.81 4.31
C LEU A 528 -9.11 16.29 4.46
N PHE A 529 -9.33 15.19 5.23
CA PHE A 529 -10.42 14.79 6.21
C PHE A 529 -11.92 14.42 5.91
N ILE A 530 -12.42 13.30 6.52
CA ILE A 530 -13.55 13.12 7.50
C ILE A 530 -13.55 11.67 8.09
N THR A 531 -14.01 11.49 9.34
CA THR A 531 -13.96 10.28 10.21
C THR A 531 -15.20 9.36 10.20
N LEU A 532 -15.03 8.05 10.44
CA LEU A 532 -16.07 7.19 11.04
C LEU A 532 -15.48 6.10 11.96
N THR A 533 -16.22 5.74 13.02
CA THR A 533 -15.91 4.73 14.04
C THR A 533 -16.54 3.37 13.70
N LEU A 534 -15.86 2.26 14.01
CA LEU A 534 -16.39 0.90 13.82
C LEU A 534 -16.35 0.03 15.09
N ILE A 535 -17.24 -0.96 15.09
CA ILE A 535 -17.42 -2.04 16.06
C ILE A 535 -17.20 -3.33 15.27
N VAL A 536 -16.33 -4.21 15.76
CA VAL A 536 -16.10 -5.56 15.19
C VAL A 536 -16.74 -6.60 16.11
N ALA A 537 -17.38 -7.61 15.52
CA ALA A 537 -17.86 -8.80 16.20
C ALA A 537 -17.20 -10.04 15.56
N SER A 538 -16.54 -10.85 16.38
CA SER A 538 -15.86 -12.09 15.98
C SER A 538 -16.85 -13.22 15.68
N HIS A 539 -16.57 -13.99 14.62
CA HIS A 539 -17.22 -15.25 14.27
C HIS A 539 -16.13 -16.31 14.11
N ALA A 540 -16.46 -17.60 14.32
CA ALA A 540 -15.55 -18.72 14.12
C ALA A 540 -15.06 -18.79 12.66
N ILE A 541 -13.75 -18.92 12.44
CA ILE A 541 -13.08 -18.92 11.11
C ILE A 541 -12.39 -20.27 10.92
N ASP A 542 -12.74 -21.05 9.90
CA ASP A 542 -12.04 -22.31 9.59
C ASP A 542 -10.57 -22.05 9.14
N PRO A 543 -9.59 -22.92 9.50
CA PRO A 543 -8.19 -22.74 9.13
C PRO A 543 -7.97 -22.86 7.60
N GLY A 544 -7.11 -21.99 7.05
CA GLY A 544 -6.87 -21.87 5.62
C GLY A 544 -7.23 -20.49 5.06
N PRO A 545 -7.24 -20.30 3.73
CA PRO A 545 -7.58 -19.01 3.13
C PRO A 545 -9.05 -18.66 3.40
N ALA A 546 -9.32 -17.41 3.77
CA ALA A 546 -10.66 -16.91 4.08
C ALA A 546 -11.63 -17.07 2.89
N VAL A 547 -11.11 -16.89 1.67
CA VAL A 547 -11.81 -17.21 0.43
C VAL A 547 -10.93 -18.09 -0.43
N ILE A 548 -11.46 -19.24 -0.85
CA ILE A 548 -10.75 -20.16 -1.74
C ILE A 548 -10.87 -19.64 -3.17
N ALA A 549 -9.72 -19.33 -3.78
CA ALA A 549 -9.63 -18.93 -5.17
C ALA A 549 -10.21 -20.00 -6.12
N THR A 550 -10.92 -19.56 -7.16
CA THR A 550 -11.33 -20.43 -8.27
C THR A 550 -10.13 -20.91 -9.10
N LYS A 551 -10.39 -21.80 -10.07
CA LYS A 551 -9.40 -22.27 -11.04
C LYS A 551 -9.92 -22.11 -12.47
N GLY A 552 -9.21 -21.32 -13.27
CA GLY A 552 -9.51 -21.08 -14.67
C GLY A 552 -10.78 -20.26 -14.88
N GLU A 553 -11.17 -19.42 -13.91
CA GLU A 553 -12.32 -18.54 -14.07
C GLU A 553 -11.92 -17.15 -14.56
N VAL A 554 -12.87 -16.50 -15.23
CA VAL A 554 -12.64 -15.27 -15.99
C VAL A 554 -13.05 -14.04 -15.18
N TRP A 555 -12.19 -13.02 -15.21
CA TRP A 555 -12.43 -11.68 -14.70
C TRP A 555 -12.09 -10.63 -15.78
N PRO A 556 -12.99 -9.67 -16.10
CA PRO A 556 -14.42 -9.65 -15.79
C PRO A 556 -15.21 -10.85 -16.32
N LYS A 557 -16.30 -11.22 -15.63
CA LYS A 557 -17.20 -12.31 -16.04
C LYS A 557 -17.80 -12.06 -17.44
N PRO A 558 -17.69 -13.00 -18.40
CA PRO A 558 -18.26 -12.82 -19.73
C PRO A 558 -19.78 -12.69 -19.74
N GLN A 559 -20.33 -12.04 -20.77
CA GLN A 559 -21.79 -11.93 -20.96
C GLN A 559 -22.48 -13.30 -21.05
N GLN A 560 -21.86 -14.25 -21.76
CA GLN A 560 -22.35 -15.62 -21.91
C GLN A 560 -21.18 -16.60 -21.86
N GLN A 561 -21.27 -17.59 -20.99
CA GLN A 561 -20.27 -18.65 -20.83
C GLN A 561 -20.97 -19.98 -20.62
N GLN A 562 -20.56 -21.00 -21.36
CA GLN A 562 -20.97 -22.39 -21.18
C GLN A 562 -19.71 -23.24 -20.99
N LYS A 563 -19.57 -23.85 -19.81
CA LYS A 563 -18.40 -24.64 -19.40
C LYS A 563 -18.76 -26.12 -19.30
N SER A 564 -17.83 -26.99 -19.71
CA SER A 564 -17.86 -28.43 -19.49
C SER A 564 -16.82 -28.84 -18.43
N SER A 565 -17.04 -29.99 -17.78
CA SER A 565 -16.01 -30.64 -16.96
C SER A 565 -14.88 -31.23 -17.80
N ASP A 566 -15.13 -31.53 -19.08
CA ASP A 566 -14.12 -32.03 -20.01
C ASP A 566 -12.98 -31.01 -20.19
N TYR A 567 -11.73 -31.47 -20.14
CA TYR A 567 -10.56 -30.60 -20.25
C TYR A 567 -9.46 -31.15 -21.16
N LEU A 568 -8.67 -30.21 -21.67
CA LEU A 568 -7.49 -30.45 -22.50
C LEU A 568 -6.23 -30.03 -21.75
N VAL A 569 -5.12 -30.72 -22.02
CA VAL A 569 -3.80 -30.33 -21.52
C VAL A 569 -3.04 -29.54 -22.60
N ILE A 570 -2.46 -28.40 -22.22
CA ILE A 570 -1.61 -27.58 -23.09
C ILE A 570 -0.16 -27.98 -22.89
N ARG A 571 0.56 -28.19 -24.01
CA ARG A 571 2.00 -28.46 -24.00
C ARG A 571 2.76 -27.23 -24.49
N PRO A 572 3.46 -26.50 -23.61
CA PRO A 572 4.06 -25.22 -23.99
C PRO A 572 5.02 -25.30 -25.19
N HIS A 573 5.76 -26.39 -25.34
CA HIS A 573 6.72 -26.54 -26.44
C HIS A 573 6.07 -26.89 -27.80
N ILE A 574 4.77 -27.19 -27.84
CA ILE A 574 4.03 -27.58 -29.05
C ILE A 574 2.93 -26.57 -29.39
N PHE A 575 2.36 -25.91 -28.38
CA PHE A 575 1.27 -24.96 -28.57
C PHE A 575 1.68 -23.82 -29.52
N SER A 576 0.79 -23.46 -30.44
CA SER A 576 0.99 -22.35 -31.37
C SER A 576 -0.30 -21.59 -31.68
N PHE A 577 -0.19 -20.29 -31.92
CA PHE A 577 -1.29 -19.51 -32.48
C PHE A 577 -1.31 -19.68 -34.00
N LYS A 578 -2.47 -20.05 -34.56
CA LYS A 578 -2.67 -20.22 -36.00
C LYS A 578 -3.37 -19.00 -36.57
N VAL A 579 -2.59 -18.12 -37.18
CA VAL A 579 -3.03 -16.84 -37.74
C VAL A 579 -3.30 -17.00 -39.25
N PRO A 580 -4.37 -16.38 -39.80
CA PRO A 580 -4.58 -16.31 -41.25
C PRO A 580 -3.45 -15.57 -41.98
N ASN A 581 -3.26 -15.80 -43.28
CA ASN A 581 -2.16 -15.17 -44.03
C ASN A 581 -2.44 -13.70 -44.44
N ASP A 582 -3.66 -13.20 -44.24
CA ASP A 582 -4.20 -11.98 -44.86
C ASP A 582 -4.79 -10.97 -43.85
N VAL A 583 -4.27 -10.93 -42.62
CA VAL A 583 -4.84 -10.14 -41.51
C VAL A 583 -4.60 -8.63 -41.62
N GLY A 584 -3.71 -8.17 -42.50
CA GLY A 584 -3.47 -6.75 -42.80
C GLY A 584 -2.57 -5.97 -41.82
N CYS A 585 -2.38 -6.44 -40.58
CA CYS A 585 -1.58 -5.79 -39.52
C CYS A 585 -0.66 -6.78 -38.76
N PRO A 586 0.23 -7.51 -39.47
CA PRO A 586 0.94 -8.66 -38.91
C PRO A 586 1.78 -8.32 -37.66
N ASP A 587 2.48 -7.19 -37.64
CA ASP A 587 3.38 -6.84 -36.54
C ASP A 587 2.63 -6.56 -35.21
N PHE A 588 1.52 -5.83 -35.27
CA PHE A 588 0.67 -5.58 -34.09
C PHE A 588 0.15 -6.90 -33.50
N LEU A 589 -0.32 -7.78 -34.39
CA LEU A 589 -0.89 -9.05 -34.02
C LEU A 589 0.18 -9.98 -33.43
N ASP A 590 1.34 -10.06 -34.05
CA ASP A 590 2.48 -10.86 -33.58
C ASP A 590 2.95 -10.38 -32.20
N ASP A 591 3.03 -9.07 -31.96
CA ASP A 591 3.36 -8.52 -30.65
C ASP A 591 2.33 -8.95 -29.59
N ALA A 592 1.04 -8.89 -29.87
CA ALA A 592 -0.01 -9.35 -28.95
C ALA A 592 0.11 -10.85 -28.67
N LEU A 593 0.30 -11.66 -29.69
CA LEU A 593 0.44 -13.12 -29.57
C LEU A 593 1.71 -13.50 -28.79
N ILE A 594 2.83 -12.83 -29.02
CA ILE A 594 4.08 -13.04 -28.26
C ILE A 594 3.89 -12.67 -26.79
N ARG A 595 3.21 -11.56 -26.48
CA ARG A 595 2.92 -11.18 -25.09
C ARG A 595 2.07 -12.23 -24.38
N TYR A 596 0.95 -12.63 -24.98
CA TYR A 596 0.08 -13.64 -24.40
C TYR A 596 0.74 -15.01 -24.33
N TRP A 597 1.62 -15.34 -25.29
CA TRP A 597 2.46 -16.52 -25.20
C TRP A 597 3.39 -16.48 -23.98
N ARG A 598 4.04 -15.34 -23.73
CA ARG A 598 4.89 -15.16 -22.54
C ARG A 598 4.09 -15.35 -21.27
N ILE A 599 2.89 -14.78 -21.17
CA ILE A 599 1.99 -14.95 -20.02
C ILE A 599 1.63 -16.43 -19.80
N ILE A 600 1.23 -17.15 -20.85
CA ILE A 600 0.86 -18.59 -20.74
C ILE A 600 2.10 -19.43 -20.39
N SER A 601 3.23 -19.15 -21.02
CA SER A 601 4.47 -19.91 -20.81
C SER A 601 5.17 -19.61 -19.47
N SER A 602 4.98 -18.42 -18.88
CA SER A 602 5.48 -18.11 -17.53
C SER A 602 4.73 -18.91 -16.48
N THR A 603 3.43 -19.13 -16.64
CA THR A 603 2.66 -20.06 -15.81
C THR A 603 3.24 -21.47 -15.88
N ALA A 604 3.72 -21.90 -17.06
CA ALA A 604 4.44 -23.17 -17.20
C ALA A 604 5.85 -23.15 -16.59
N SER A 605 6.50 -21.99 -16.39
CA SER A 605 7.86 -21.95 -15.84
C SER A 605 7.90 -22.24 -14.32
N LEU A 606 6.77 -22.06 -13.62
CA LEU A 606 6.56 -22.53 -12.24
C LEU A 606 6.80 -24.06 -12.13
N GLU A 607 6.51 -24.83 -13.19
CA GLU A 607 6.81 -26.27 -13.35
C GLU A 607 8.29 -26.61 -13.07
N ARG A 608 9.24 -25.73 -13.43
CA ARG A 608 10.69 -26.02 -13.32
C ARG A 608 11.25 -25.76 -11.93
N ARG A 609 10.69 -24.82 -11.16
CA ARG A 609 11.15 -24.56 -9.79
C ARG A 609 10.72 -25.69 -8.84
N GLY A 610 9.51 -26.24 -9.02
CA GLY A 610 9.06 -27.43 -8.30
C GLY A 610 9.91 -28.68 -8.60
N ARG A 611 10.32 -28.89 -9.87
CA ARG A 611 11.15 -30.05 -10.26
C ARG A 611 12.60 -30.00 -9.76
N LEU A 612 13.14 -28.85 -9.41
CA LEU A 612 14.52 -28.75 -8.89
C LEU A 612 14.65 -29.24 -7.43
N GLN A 613 13.54 -29.41 -6.71
CA GLN A 613 13.53 -29.96 -5.34
C GLN A 613 13.16 -31.46 -5.27
N GLU A 614 12.72 -32.10 -6.36
CA GLU A 614 12.35 -33.52 -6.41
C GLU A 614 13.39 -34.43 -7.09
N VAL A 615 14.68 -34.15 -6.91
CA VAL A 615 15.75 -35.04 -7.40
C VAL A 615 15.76 -36.33 -6.58
N GLY A 616 15.10 -37.39 -7.05
CA GLY A 616 15.21 -38.75 -6.49
C GLY A 616 13.93 -39.60 -6.44
N LYS A 617 12.75 -39.07 -6.77
CA LYS A 617 11.50 -39.86 -6.81
C LYS A 617 11.25 -40.51 -8.18
N PRO A 618 10.61 -41.70 -8.25
CA PRO A 618 10.26 -42.34 -9.51
C PRO A 618 9.27 -41.47 -10.31
N SER A 619 9.40 -41.45 -11.63
CA SER A 619 8.45 -40.83 -12.57
C SER A 619 7.01 -41.27 -12.26
N HIS A 620 6.23 -40.42 -11.60
CA HIS A 620 4.80 -40.64 -11.40
C HIS A 620 4.09 -40.69 -12.76
N LYS A 621 3.05 -41.54 -12.88
CA LYS A 621 2.13 -41.46 -14.02
C LYS A 621 1.44 -40.09 -13.95
N LYS A 622 1.45 -39.35 -15.05
CA LYS A 622 0.76 -38.07 -15.20
C LYS A 622 -0.70 -38.22 -14.76
N PHE A 623 -1.14 -37.44 -13.77
CA PHE A 623 -2.42 -37.62 -13.08
C PHE A 623 -3.63 -37.64 -14.03
N TRP A 624 -3.58 -36.79 -15.08
CA TRP A 624 -4.67 -36.64 -16.04
C TRP A 624 -4.91 -37.87 -16.91
N HIS A 625 -3.96 -38.80 -17.04
CA HIS A 625 -4.20 -40.05 -17.77
C HIS A 625 -5.18 -40.99 -17.06
N SER A 626 -5.43 -40.78 -15.77
CA SER A 626 -6.42 -41.52 -14.97
C SER A 626 -7.74 -40.75 -14.75
N ASP A 627 -7.81 -39.49 -15.18
CA ASP A 627 -9.00 -38.66 -15.04
C ASP A 627 -9.99 -38.94 -16.18
N ALA A 628 -11.27 -39.15 -15.83
CA ALA A 628 -12.32 -39.45 -16.81
C ALA A 628 -12.70 -38.22 -17.68
N ASN A 629 -12.42 -37.01 -17.20
CA ASN A 629 -12.72 -35.75 -17.91
C ASN A 629 -11.57 -35.30 -18.84
N PHE A 630 -10.42 -35.98 -18.82
CA PHE A 630 -9.31 -35.68 -19.72
C PHE A 630 -9.64 -36.17 -21.14
N VAL A 631 -9.78 -35.25 -22.10
CA VAL A 631 -10.19 -35.57 -23.47
C VAL A 631 -9.08 -35.44 -24.52
N GLY A 632 -7.92 -34.88 -24.16
CA GLY A 632 -6.77 -34.80 -25.07
C GLY A 632 -5.86 -33.59 -24.86
N TYR A 633 -5.12 -33.21 -25.92
CA TYR A 633 -4.19 -32.08 -25.90
C TYR A 633 -4.69 -30.94 -26.77
N LEU A 634 -4.47 -29.71 -26.32
CA LEU A 634 -4.67 -28.51 -27.13
C LEU A 634 -3.33 -28.03 -27.69
N ASP A 635 -3.10 -28.23 -28.98
CA ASP A 635 -1.84 -27.89 -29.65
C ASP A 635 -1.89 -26.55 -30.40
N SER A 636 -3.06 -25.94 -30.57
CA SER A 636 -3.17 -24.62 -31.20
C SER A 636 -4.47 -23.88 -30.89
N LEU A 637 -4.40 -22.55 -30.85
CA LEU A 637 -5.56 -21.66 -30.93
C LEU A 637 -5.65 -21.08 -32.35
N LYS A 638 -6.77 -21.35 -33.04
CA LYS A 638 -7.05 -20.76 -34.34
C LYS A 638 -7.59 -19.34 -34.17
N ILE A 639 -6.99 -18.39 -34.88
CA ILE A 639 -7.44 -16.99 -34.89
C ILE A 639 -8.31 -16.74 -36.12
N ASP A 640 -9.46 -16.11 -35.92
CA ASP A 640 -10.38 -15.68 -36.97
C ASP A 640 -10.72 -14.20 -36.79
N LEU A 641 -9.94 -13.33 -37.44
CA LEU A 641 -10.17 -11.88 -37.40
C LEU A 641 -10.87 -11.47 -38.70
N SER A 642 -12.15 -11.09 -38.59
CA SER A 642 -13.00 -10.83 -39.77
C SER A 642 -13.07 -9.36 -40.18
N GLY A 643 -12.62 -8.43 -39.35
CA GLY A 643 -12.63 -6.99 -39.63
C GLY A 643 -11.34 -6.43 -40.22
N GLU A 644 -11.42 -5.19 -40.68
CA GLU A 644 -10.29 -4.44 -41.25
C GLU A 644 -9.23 -4.16 -40.17
N CYS A 645 -8.15 -4.94 -40.16
CA CYS A 645 -6.90 -4.54 -39.53
C CYS A 645 -5.94 -4.10 -40.65
N GLN A 646 -6.33 -3.11 -41.45
CA GLN A 646 -5.62 -2.75 -42.69
C GLN A 646 -4.54 -1.68 -42.50
N ASP A 647 -4.34 -1.17 -41.28
CA ASP A 647 -3.35 -0.12 -40.96
C ASP A 647 -2.59 -0.45 -39.67
N GLU A 648 -1.25 -0.44 -39.72
CA GLU A 648 -0.38 -0.64 -38.55
C GLU A 648 -0.54 0.49 -37.51
N ASP A 649 -0.95 1.68 -37.96
CA ASP A 649 -1.21 2.86 -37.14
C ASP A 649 -2.65 2.93 -36.60
N VAL A 650 -3.44 1.86 -36.73
CA VAL A 650 -4.80 1.80 -36.18
C VAL A 650 -4.80 2.11 -34.67
N ARG A 651 -5.71 3.01 -34.26
CA ARG A 651 -5.83 3.52 -32.88
C ARG A 651 -7.22 3.21 -32.34
N PRO A 652 -7.35 2.88 -31.04
CA PRO A 652 -8.66 2.72 -30.44
C PRO A 652 -9.36 4.08 -30.37
N ASP A 653 -10.64 4.14 -30.70
CA ASP A 653 -11.50 5.32 -30.54
C ASP A 653 -12.79 4.95 -29.79
N PHE A 654 -13.54 5.97 -29.37
CA PHE A 654 -14.80 5.79 -28.66
C PHE A 654 -15.82 5.00 -29.49
N GLY A 655 -16.37 3.94 -28.90
CA GLY A 655 -17.41 3.12 -29.51
C GLY A 655 -16.89 2.04 -30.45
N ASP A 656 -15.57 1.83 -30.50
CA ASP A 656 -14.96 0.71 -31.19
C ASP A 656 -15.56 -0.63 -30.75
N VAL A 657 -15.69 -1.54 -31.71
CA VAL A 657 -16.33 -2.83 -31.51
C VAL A 657 -15.38 -3.74 -30.72
N GLU A 658 -15.76 -4.20 -29.53
CA GLU A 658 -14.92 -5.05 -28.65
C GLU A 658 -15.49 -6.46 -28.42
N ASN A 659 -16.48 -6.89 -29.22
CA ASN A 659 -17.08 -8.22 -29.07
C ASN A 659 -16.17 -9.34 -29.62
N TYR A 660 -16.28 -10.54 -29.03
CA TYR A 660 -15.57 -11.72 -29.51
C TYR A 660 -16.32 -13.01 -29.15
N THR A 661 -15.98 -14.10 -29.85
CA THR A 661 -16.42 -15.45 -29.51
C THR A 661 -15.20 -16.34 -29.34
N LEU A 662 -15.12 -17.03 -28.19
CA LEU A 662 -14.06 -18.00 -27.90
C LEU A 662 -14.70 -19.38 -27.71
N THR A 663 -14.25 -20.36 -28.48
CA THR A 663 -14.75 -21.73 -28.38
C THR A 663 -13.58 -22.69 -28.21
N VAL A 664 -13.54 -23.39 -27.08
CA VAL A 664 -12.65 -24.50 -26.78
C VAL A 664 -13.51 -25.77 -26.76
N THR A 665 -13.35 -26.61 -27.77
CA THR A 665 -14.02 -27.91 -27.86
C THR A 665 -13.11 -29.01 -27.28
N THR A 666 -13.52 -30.27 -27.34
CA THR A 666 -12.66 -31.41 -26.95
C THR A 666 -11.51 -31.70 -27.91
N LYS A 667 -11.31 -30.91 -28.98
CA LYS A 667 -10.27 -31.15 -30.01
C LYS A 667 -9.57 -29.89 -30.50
N GLU A 668 -10.27 -28.77 -30.53
CA GLU A 668 -9.79 -27.53 -31.12
C GLU A 668 -10.26 -26.30 -30.34
N ALA A 669 -9.48 -25.22 -30.42
CA ALA A 669 -9.85 -23.91 -29.90
C ALA A 669 -9.85 -22.86 -31.03
N THR A 670 -10.86 -22.00 -31.06
CA THR A 670 -10.98 -20.88 -32.00
C THR A 670 -11.36 -19.60 -31.27
N LEU A 671 -10.67 -18.50 -31.57
CA LEU A 671 -11.01 -17.14 -31.16
C LEU A 671 -11.42 -16.35 -32.41
N SER A 672 -12.68 -15.94 -32.48
CA SER A 672 -13.22 -15.11 -33.56
C SER A 672 -13.60 -13.72 -33.06
N ALA A 673 -13.20 -12.68 -33.78
CA ALA A 673 -13.54 -11.30 -33.46
C ALA A 673 -13.71 -10.46 -34.75
N PRO A 674 -14.62 -9.48 -34.77
CA PRO A 674 -14.79 -8.58 -35.90
C PRO A 674 -13.87 -7.36 -35.84
N SER A 675 -13.03 -7.22 -34.82
CA SER A 675 -12.03 -6.15 -34.72
C SER A 675 -10.82 -6.63 -33.94
N ILE A 676 -9.69 -5.93 -34.12
CA ILE A 676 -8.47 -6.20 -33.37
C ILE A 676 -8.66 -5.96 -31.86
N TRP A 677 -9.56 -5.05 -31.47
CA TRP A 677 -9.86 -4.75 -30.08
C TRP A 677 -10.59 -5.89 -29.39
N GLY A 678 -11.64 -6.43 -30.02
CA GLY A 678 -12.34 -7.62 -29.52
C GLY A 678 -11.41 -8.83 -29.44
N PHE A 679 -10.48 -8.96 -30.40
CA PHE A 679 -9.45 -9.98 -30.37
C PHE A 679 -8.53 -9.86 -29.14
N LEU A 680 -8.05 -8.66 -28.78
CA LEU A 680 -7.24 -8.47 -27.56
C LEU A 680 -8.02 -8.88 -26.29
N ARG A 681 -9.32 -8.55 -26.19
CA ARG A 681 -10.16 -8.97 -25.05
C ARG A 681 -10.32 -10.49 -25.00
N GLY A 682 -10.46 -11.13 -26.15
CA GLY A 682 -10.56 -12.58 -26.27
C GLY A 682 -9.25 -13.31 -25.92
N LEU A 683 -8.09 -12.75 -26.26
CA LEU A 683 -6.80 -13.30 -25.83
C LEU A 683 -6.63 -13.22 -24.31
N GLU A 684 -7.05 -12.12 -23.69
CA GLU A 684 -7.08 -12.02 -22.24
C GLU A 684 -7.90 -13.14 -21.64
N THR A 685 -9.16 -13.27 -22.05
CA THR A 685 -10.05 -14.34 -21.59
C THR A 685 -9.49 -15.74 -21.84
N PHE A 686 -8.87 -16.00 -23.00
CA PHE A 686 -8.22 -17.29 -23.26
C PHE A 686 -7.07 -17.57 -22.29
N SER A 687 -6.25 -16.56 -21.98
CA SER A 687 -5.15 -16.71 -21.01
C SER A 687 -5.62 -17.01 -19.60
N GLN A 688 -6.82 -16.54 -19.24
CA GLN A 688 -7.44 -16.73 -17.94
C GLN A 688 -8.07 -18.11 -17.77
N LEU A 689 -8.60 -18.70 -18.85
CA LEU A 689 -9.11 -20.07 -18.84
C LEU A 689 -8.02 -21.13 -18.64
N ILE A 690 -6.75 -20.75 -18.80
CA ILE A 690 -5.60 -21.64 -18.62
C ILE A 690 -5.13 -21.52 -17.17
N TYR A 691 -5.15 -22.65 -16.47
CA TYR A 691 -4.68 -22.73 -15.09
C TYR A 691 -3.70 -23.90 -14.92
N LEU A 692 -2.91 -23.85 -13.87
CA LEU A 692 -1.97 -24.90 -13.50
C LEU A 692 -2.66 -25.85 -12.51
N GLU A 693 -2.64 -27.15 -12.82
CA GLU A 693 -3.06 -28.22 -11.91
C GLU A 693 -1.90 -29.21 -11.79
N GLU A 694 -1.40 -29.41 -10.58
CA GLU A 694 -0.12 -30.11 -10.32
C GLU A 694 1.01 -29.59 -11.24
N ASP A 695 1.37 -30.35 -12.27
CA ASP A 695 2.41 -30.01 -13.25
C ASP A 695 1.89 -29.85 -14.69
N ALA A 696 0.58 -29.68 -14.87
CA ALA A 696 -0.07 -29.55 -16.17
C ALA A 696 -0.79 -28.19 -16.33
N LEU A 697 -0.59 -27.57 -17.49
CA LEU A 697 -1.48 -26.50 -17.94
C LEU A 697 -2.78 -27.11 -18.46
N ILE A 698 -3.90 -26.76 -17.83
CA ILE A 698 -5.23 -27.26 -18.16
C ILE A 698 -6.09 -26.13 -18.72
N ILE A 699 -6.97 -26.48 -19.66
CA ILE A 699 -8.06 -25.63 -20.13
C ILE A 699 -9.34 -26.47 -20.31
N ASN A 700 -10.45 -26.00 -19.73
CA ASN A 700 -11.75 -26.66 -19.87
C ASN A 700 -12.39 -26.36 -21.24
N ALA A 701 -13.11 -27.34 -21.79
CA ALA A 701 -13.97 -27.11 -22.94
C ALA A 701 -15.04 -26.08 -22.58
N THR A 702 -15.03 -24.96 -23.29
CA THR A 702 -15.74 -23.73 -22.93
C THR A 702 -16.19 -22.99 -24.19
N THR A 703 -17.41 -22.49 -24.21
CA THR A 703 -17.90 -21.56 -25.24
C THR A 703 -18.26 -20.23 -24.61
N ILE A 704 -17.67 -19.14 -25.10
CA ILE A 704 -17.87 -17.78 -24.63
C ILE A 704 -18.30 -16.89 -25.80
N ASN A 705 -19.34 -16.10 -25.59
CA ASN A 705 -19.72 -14.99 -26.45
C ASN A 705 -19.79 -13.74 -25.58
N ASP A 706 -18.93 -12.76 -25.85
CA ASP A 706 -18.65 -11.68 -24.90
C ASP A 706 -18.53 -10.32 -25.57
N PHE A 707 -18.91 -9.29 -24.81
CA PHE A 707 -18.92 -7.89 -25.23
C PHE A 707 -19.10 -6.98 -24.00
N PRO A 708 -18.60 -5.73 -24.03
CA PRO A 708 -18.76 -4.82 -22.91
C PRO A 708 -20.20 -4.32 -22.75
N ARG A 709 -20.64 -4.15 -21.49
CA ARG A 709 -21.89 -3.47 -21.13
C ARG A 709 -21.85 -1.98 -21.46
N PHE A 710 -20.70 -1.34 -21.22
CA PHE A 710 -20.48 0.08 -21.51
C PHE A 710 -19.24 0.31 -22.39
N PRO A 711 -19.33 1.21 -23.39
CA PRO A 711 -18.19 1.50 -24.28
C PRO A 711 -17.07 2.32 -23.62
N HIS A 712 -17.34 3.11 -22.57
CA HIS A 712 -16.34 3.91 -21.87
C HIS A 712 -16.00 3.31 -20.51
N ARG A 713 -14.78 2.78 -20.36
CA ARG A 713 -14.33 2.13 -19.14
C ARG A 713 -12.96 2.67 -18.79
N GLY A 714 -12.95 3.66 -17.90
CA GLY A 714 -11.77 4.43 -17.56
C GLY A 714 -11.10 4.07 -16.25
N LEU A 715 -9.80 4.31 -16.20
CA LEU A 715 -9.04 4.49 -14.97
C LEU A 715 -8.40 5.88 -15.04
N LEU A 716 -8.77 6.77 -14.12
CA LEU A 716 -8.09 8.05 -13.92
C LEU A 716 -6.86 7.84 -13.06
N LEU A 717 -5.73 8.38 -13.53
CA LEU A 717 -4.51 8.47 -12.75
C LEU A 717 -4.02 9.92 -12.69
N ASP A 718 -3.95 10.44 -11.47
CA ASP A 718 -3.30 11.69 -11.16
C ASP A 718 -1.78 11.52 -11.11
N THR A 719 -1.07 12.43 -11.76
CA THR A 719 0.39 12.45 -11.79
C THR A 719 0.99 13.79 -11.40
N SER A 720 0.15 14.66 -10.84
CA SER A 720 0.50 15.99 -10.38
C SER A 720 0.71 16.05 -8.87
N ARG A 721 -0.22 15.51 -8.05
CA ARG A 721 -0.08 15.54 -6.58
C ARG A 721 1.13 14.71 -6.13
N HIS A 722 1.42 13.61 -6.82
CA HIS A 722 2.74 12.97 -6.83
C HIS A 722 3.15 12.61 -8.26
N PHE A 723 4.44 12.76 -8.57
CA PHE A 723 4.97 12.32 -9.86
C PHE A 723 5.03 10.79 -9.92
N ILE A 724 4.36 10.18 -10.90
CA ILE A 724 4.35 8.74 -11.11
C ILE A 724 5.35 8.37 -12.23
N PRO A 725 6.40 7.58 -11.96
CA PRO A 725 7.35 7.20 -12.99
C PRO A 725 6.69 6.45 -14.16
N VAL A 726 7.21 6.65 -15.37
CA VAL A 726 6.70 6.02 -16.60
C VAL A 726 6.51 4.52 -16.46
N TYR A 727 7.43 3.80 -15.80
CA TYR A 727 7.33 2.36 -15.64
C TYR A 727 6.08 1.93 -14.84
N VAL A 728 5.68 2.70 -13.82
CA VAL A 728 4.45 2.45 -13.03
C VAL A 728 3.20 2.73 -13.85
N ILE A 729 3.23 3.77 -14.72
CA ILE A 729 2.15 4.04 -15.67
C ILE A 729 2.01 2.86 -16.66
N LEU A 730 3.12 2.32 -17.18
CA LEU A 730 3.09 1.16 -18.06
C LEU A 730 2.58 -0.10 -17.35
N GLU A 731 2.95 -0.30 -16.09
CA GLU A 731 2.42 -1.39 -15.25
C GLU A 731 0.91 -1.24 -15.02
N THR A 732 0.44 -0.01 -14.77
CA THR A 732 -0.99 0.31 -14.67
C THR A 732 -1.73 -0.01 -15.98
N LEU A 733 -1.16 0.34 -17.13
CA LEU A 733 -1.73 0.02 -18.45
C LEU A 733 -1.77 -1.50 -18.73
N GLU A 734 -0.81 -2.28 -18.23
CA GLU A 734 -0.90 -3.75 -18.26
C GLU A 734 -2.07 -4.26 -17.44
N ALA A 735 -2.18 -3.82 -16.18
CA ALA A 735 -3.26 -4.23 -15.29
C ALA A 735 -4.64 -3.82 -15.84
N MET A 736 -4.74 -2.63 -16.47
CA MET A 736 -5.94 -2.21 -17.19
C MET A 736 -6.33 -3.17 -18.31
N ALA A 737 -5.35 -3.66 -19.08
CA ALA A 737 -5.59 -4.62 -20.14
C ALA A 737 -6.10 -5.97 -19.59
N TYR A 738 -5.50 -6.46 -18.49
CA TYR A 738 -5.95 -7.68 -17.79
C TYR A 738 -7.39 -7.55 -17.27
N ASN A 739 -7.81 -6.33 -16.94
CA ASN A 739 -9.14 -6.00 -16.44
C ASN A 739 -10.12 -5.49 -17.52
N LYS A 740 -9.72 -5.46 -18.79
CA LYS A 740 -10.53 -4.97 -19.93
C LYS A 740 -11.01 -3.50 -19.82
N PHE A 741 -10.29 -2.67 -19.07
CA PHE A 741 -10.39 -1.20 -19.19
C PHE A 741 -9.89 -0.76 -20.56
N ASN A 742 -10.46 0.31 -21.10
CA ASN A 742 -10.12 0.80 -22.44
C ASN A 742 -9.83 2.31 -22.50
N VAL A 743 -9.90 3.02 -21.37
CA VAL A 743 -9.57 4.45 -21.28
C VAL A 743 -8.59 4.68 -20.13
N PHE A 744 -7.43 5.24 -20.44
CA PHE A 744 -6.51 5.83 -19.47
C PHE A 744 -6.78 7.33 -19.45
N HIS A 745 -7.46 7.78 -18.40
CA HIS A 745 -7.71 9.19 -18.17
C HIS A 745 -6.50 9.74 -17.42
N TRP A 746 -5.66 10.48 -18.13
CA TRP A 746 -4.41 10.96 -17.57
C TRP A 746 -4.58 12.39 -17.06
N HIS A 747 -4.74 12.53 -15.75
CA HIS A 747 -4.71 13.81 -15.06
C HIS A 747 -3.24 14.24 -14.87
N ILE A 748 -2.74 15.02 -15.83
CA ILE A 748 -1.30 15.22 -16.02
C ILE A 748 -0.75 16.32 -15.11
N THR A 749 -1.53 17.37 -14.87
CA THR A 749 -1.09 18.60 -14.19
C THR A 749 -2.18 19.12 -13.27
N ASP A 750 -1.80 19.69 -12.13
CA ASP A 750 -2.71 20.28 -11.13
C ASP A 750 -1.97 21.40 -10.37
N ASP A 751 -2.49 21.83 -9.22
CA ASP A 751 -1.94 22.88 -8.37
C ASP A 751 -0.50 22.61 -7.91
N GLN A 752 -0.18 21.38 -7.54
CA GLN A 752 1.08 21.03 -6.89
C GLN A 752 2.23 20.89 -7.89
N SER A 753 1.99 20.34 -9.08
CA SER A 753 3.04 20.23 -10.09
C SER A 753 2.58 20.28 -11.56
N PHE A 754 3.50 20.69 -12.43
CA PHE A 754 3.36 20.66 -13.89
C PHE A 754 4.44 19.76 -14.51
N PRO A 755 4.26 18.43 -14.53
CA PRO A 755 5.28 17.51 -15.02
C PRO A 755 5.31 17.36 -16.55
N PHE A 756 4.31 17.83 -17.30
CA PHE A 756 4.28 17.73 -18.76
C PHE A 756 5.32 18.65 -19.43
N LYS A 757 6.28 18.10 -20.21
CA LYS A 757 7.26 18.93 -20.93
C LYS A 757 6.67 19.50 -22.21
N SER A 758 6.12 20.71 -22.13
CA SER A 758 5.63 21.42 -23.32
C SER A 758 6.77 21.87 -24.24
N HIS A 759 6.55 21.78 -25.56
CA HIS A 759 7.47 22.34 -26.56
C HIS A 759 7.27 23.84 -26.75
N VAL A 760 6.02 24.31 -26.72
CA VAL A 760 5.68 25.73 -26.88
C VAL A 760 5.97 26.55 -25.61
N PHE A 761 5.87 25.93 -24.43
CA PHE A 761 6.15 26.56 -23.13
C PHE A 761 7.03 25.67 -22.23
N PRO A 762 8.31 25.44 -22.58
CA PRO A 762 9.22 24.57 -21.80
C PRO A 762 9.36 24.99 -20.33
N GLU A 763 9.17 26.28 -20.04
CA GLU A 763 9.26 26.90 -18.73
C GLU A 763 8.18 26.43 -17.74
N LEU A 764 7.05 25.89 -18.23
CA LEU A 764 5.99 25.35 -17.36
C LEU A 764 6.53 24.21 -16.50
N SER A 765 7.16 23.20 -17.11
CA SER A 765 7.77 22.10 -16.36
C SER A 765 9.11 22.46 -15.74
N ASP A 766 9.91 23.35 -16.36
CA ASP A 766 11.22 23.74 -15.82
C ASP A 766 11.10 24.46 -14.46
N LYS A 767 9.91 25.01 -14.16
CA LYS A 767 9.64 25.72 -12.90
C LYS A 767 8.51 25.10 -12.07
N GLY A 768 7.51 24.50 -12.72
CA GLY A 768 6.31 23.97 -12.08
C GLY A 768 6.38 22.50 -11.72
N ALA A 769 7.35 21.72 -12.21
CA ALA A 769 7.53 20.33 -11.81
C ALA A 769 8.26 20.21 -10.45
N TYR A 770 8.06 19.09 -9.74
CA TYR A 770 8.79 18.80 -8.49
C TYR A 770 10.33 18.83 -8.65
N HIS A 771 10.81 18.41 -9.81
CA HIS A 771 12.22 18.54 -10.18
C HIS A 771 12.33 18.70 -11.71
N PRO A 772 13.06 19.70 -12.23
CA PRO A 772 13.03 20.10 -13.65
C PRO A 772 13.67 19.09 -14.63
N ILE A 773 14.10 17.93 -14.14
CA ILE A 773 14.80 16.90 -14.95
C ILE A 773 14.23 15.52 -14.64
N SER A 774 14.28 15.09 -13.37
CA SER A 774 13.91 13.74 -12.96
C SER A 774 12.41 13.52 -12.70
N LYS A 775 11.61 14.58 -12.59
CA LYS A 775 10.17 14.52 -12.30
C LYS A 775 9.35 15.25 -13.37
N VAL A 776 9.69 14.98 -14.63
CA VAL A 776 9.10 15.58 -15.83
C VAL A 776 8.87 14.47 -16.86
N TYR A 777 7.71 14.46 -17.52
CA TYR A 777 7.42 13.60 -18.67
C TYR A 777 7.97 14.24 -19.94
N GLN A 778 9.04 13.66 -20.49
CA GLN A 778 9.60 14.09 -21.75
C GLN A 778 8.66 13.71 -22.91
N PRO A 779 8.77 14.35 -24.08
CA PRO A 779 7.94 14.00 -25.24
C PRO A 779 8.03 12.52 -25.64
N ASN A 780 9.21 11.90 -25.47
CA ASN A 780 9.39 10.47 -25.72
C ASN A 780 8.67 9.60 -24.67
N ASP A 781 8.55 10.05 -23.42
CA ASP A 781 7.82 9.34 -22.37
C ASP A 781 6.32 9.33 -22.70
N VAL A 782 5.76 10.48 -23.08
CA VAL A 782 4.36 10.61 -23.51
C VAL A 782 4.08 9.73 -24.73
N LYS A 783 4.93 9.78 -25.76
CA LYS A 783 4.81 8.91 -26.94
C LYS A 783 4.85 7.42 -26.56
N LYS A 784 5.74 7.04 -25.65
CA LYS A 784 5.87 5.66 -25.17
C LYS A 784 4.60 5.20 -24.45
N ILE A 785 4.02 6.03 -23.58
CA ILE A 785 2.78 5.73 -22.85
C ILE A 785 1.62 5.54 -23.84
N ILE A 786 1.45 6.48 -24.78
CA ILE A 786 0.38 6.41 -25.79
C ILE A 786 0.52 5.14 -26.65
N GLU A 787 1.73 4.82 -27.10
CA GLU A 787 1.94 3.62 -27.92
C GLU A 787 1.73 2.33 -27.12
N TYR A 788 2.19 2.31 -25.88
CA TYR A 788 2.00 1.15 -25.00
C TYR A 788 0.53 0.89 -24.69
N ALA A 789 -0.26 1.95 -24.51
CA ALA A 789 -1.71 1.89 -24.36
C ALA A 789 -2.39 1.40 -25.65
N ARG A 790 -1.98 1.91 -26.82
CA ARG A 790 -2.51 1.50 -28.14
C ARG A 790 -2.36 0.00 -28.39
N LEU A 791 -1.19 -0.57 -28.08
CA LEU A 791 -0.90 -2.01 -28.23
C LEU A 791 -1.76 -2.91 -27.30
N ARG A 792 -2.51 -2.31 -26.38
CA ARG A 792 -3.48 -2.95 -25.47
C ARG A 792 -4.93 -2.54 -25.75
N GLY A 793 -5.18 -1.75 -26.80
CA GLY A 793 -6.48 -1.20 -27.11
C GLY A 793 -6.99 -0.27 -26.02
N ILE A 794 -6.10 0.52 -25.42
CA ILE A 794 -6.41 1.53 -24.41
C ILE A 794 -6.21 2.91 -25.03
N ARG A 795 -7.25 3.75 -24.92
CA ARG A 795 -7.26 5.16 -25.29
C ARG A 795 -6.55 5.98 -24.23
N VAL A 796 -5.85 7.04 -24.62
CA VAL A 796 -5.22 7.97 -23.66
C VAL A 796 -5.89 9.33 -23.80
N ILE A 797 -6.74 9.68 -22.84
CA ILE A 797 -7.42 10.97 -22.78
C ILE A 797 -6.61 11.88 -21.86
N PRO A 798 -5.99 12.95 -22.38
CA PRO A 798 -5.32 13.91 -21.53
C PRO A 798 -6.35 14.78 -20.81
N GLU A 799 -6.09 15.05 -19.53
CA GLU A 799 -6.71 16.12 -18.79
C GLU A 799 -5.70 17.22 -18.49
N ILE A 800 -6.10 18.44 -18.87
CA ILE A 800 -5.40 19.68 -18.54
C ILE A 800 -6.45 20.60 -17.92
N ASP A 801 -6.62 20.49 -16.60
CA ASP A 801 -7.70 21.14 -15.87
C ASP A 801 -7.56 22.66 -15.86
N THR A 802 -8.64 23.36 -16.20
CA THR A 802 -8.75 24.81 -16.09
C THR A 802 -10.21 25.25 -15.89
N PRO A 803 -10.51 26.39 -15.22
CA PRO A 803 -9.58 27.41 -14.74
C PRO A 803 -9.08 27.20 -13.30
N GLY A 804 -9.67 26.24 -12.56
CA GLY A 804 -9.18 25.76 -11.26
C GLY A 804 -7.82 25.05 -11.39
N HIS A 805 -7.31 24.48 -10.31
CA HIS A 805 -6.18 23.52 -10.33
C HIS A 805 -4.94 23.93 -11.15
N THR A 806 -4.63 25.23 -11.20
CA THR A 806 -3.61 25.81 -12.10
C THR A 806 -2.48 26.54 -11.37
N ARG A 807 -2.32 26.36 -10.04
CA ARG A 807 -1.27 27.06 -9.27
C ARG A 807 0.14 26.80 -9.78
N SER A 808 0.47 25.56 -10.17
CA SER A 808 1.79 25.20 -10.71
C SER A 808 2.17 25.98 -11.98
N TRP A 809 1.18 26.43 -12.73
CA TRP A 809 1.33 27.20 -13.96
C TRP A 809 1.80 28.62 -13.63
N GLY A 810 1.29 29.19 -12.54
CA GLY A 810 1.62 30.52 -12.04
C GLY A 810 3.08 30.70 -11.60
N VAL A 811 3.84 29.61 -11.40
CA VAL A 811 5.28 29.70 -11.12
C VAL A 811 6.06 30.24 -12.33
N SER A 812 5.62 29.89 -13.53
CA SER A 812 6.24 30.35 -14.79
C SER A 812 5.51 31.54 -15.40
N HIS A 813 4.18 31.55 -15.31
CA HIS A 813 3.28 32.54 -15.91
C HIS A 813 2.31 33.15 -14.88
N PRO A 814 2.81 33.87 -13.87
CA PRO A 814 1.97 34.48 -12.84
C PRO A 814 0.97 35.49 -13.41
N GLU A 815 1.22 36.05 -14.60
CA GLU A 815 0.33 36.99 -15.28
C GLU A 815 -1.01 36.37 -15.74
N LEU A 816 -1.07 35.04 -15.88
CA LEU A 816 -2.26 34.31 -16.32
C LEU A 816 -3.25 34.07 -15.19
N LEU A 817 -2.77 33.95 -13.96
CA LEU A 817 -3.61 33.70 -12.79
C LEU A 817 -4.20 35.00 -12.24
N THR A 818 -5.28 34.87 -11.48
CA THR A 818 -5.92 36.00 -10.82
C THR A 818 -5.12 36.39 -9.58
N THR A 819 -4.72 37.66 -9.48
CA THR A 819 -4.18 38.19 -8.22
C THR A 819 -5.29 38.40 -7.20
N CYS A 820 -5.14 37.83 -6.00
CA CYS A 820 -6.12 37.97 -4.92
C CYS A 820 -5.89 39.26 -4.12
N TYR A 821 -6.98 39.79 -3.54
CA TYR A 821 -6.98 41.06 -2.80
C TYR A 821 -7.63 40.91 -1.41
N SER A 822 -7.12 41.67 -0.46
CA SER A 822 -7.74 41.91 0.84
C SER A 822 -7.76 43.41 1.11
N ASN A 823 -8.93 43.97 1.42
CA ASN A 823 -9.13 45.41 1.65
C ASN A 823 -8.53 46.32 0.56
N ALA A 824 -8.72 45.97 -0.72
CA ALA A 824 -8.20 46.66 -1.90
C ALA A 824 -6.66 46.66 -2.06
N THR A 825 -5.94 45.88 -1.25
CA THR A 825 -4.51 45.60 -1.38
C THR A 825 -4.28 44.18 -1.90
N PRO A 826 -3.38 43.97 -2.89
CA PRO A 826 -3.00 42.63 -3.32
C PRO A 826 -2.40 41.83 -2.15
N THR A 827 -2.82 40.58 -1.97
CA THR A 827 -2.29 39.70 -0.91
C THR A 827 -0.96 39.05 -1.30
N GLY A 828 -0.63 39.03 -2.60
CA GLY A 828 0.48 38.27 -3.15
C GLY A 828 0.11 36.81 -3.49
N GLU A 829 -1.11 36.39 -3.17
CA GLU A 829 -1.65 35.09 -3.54
C GLU A 829 -2.25 35.11 -4.95
N LEU A 830 -2.20 33.95 -5.61
CA LEU A 830 -2.79 33.72 -6.92
C LEU A 830 -3.94 32.71 -6.78
N GLY A 831 -5.05 32.99 -7.46
CA GLY A 831 -6.20 32.10 -7.57
C GLY A 831 -6.33 31.48 -8.97
N PRO A 832 -7.55 31.11 -9.40
CA PRO A 832 -7.79 30.51 -10.72
C PRO A 832 -7.30 31.39 -11.87
N LEU A 833 -7.17 30.80 -13.07
CA LEU A 833 -6.87 31.54 -14.30
C LEU A 833 -7.79 32.77 -14.43
N ASP A 834 -7.24 33.89 -14.87
CA ASP A 834 -7.98 35.14 -15.03
C ASP A 834 -8.75 35.11 -16.36
N PRO A 835 -10.09 34.95 -16.34
CA PRO A 835 -10.88 34.79 -17.56
C PRO A 835 -11.08 36.11 -18.30
N THR A 836 -10.66 37.24 -17.72
CA THR A 836 -10.87 38.58 -18.29
C THR A 836 -9.73 39.02 -19.21
N LYS A 837 -8.59 38.31 -19.16
CA LYS A 837 -7.40 38.62 -19.94
C LYS A 837 -7.38 37.89 -21.28
N ASN A 838 -7.14 38.63 -22.36
CA ASN A 838 -6.90 38.03 -23.68
C ASN A 838 -5.59 37.21 -23.72
N ALA A 839 -4.63 37.51 -22.84
CA ALA A 839 -3.40 36.73 -22.71
C ALA A 839 -3.68 35.27 -22.34
N THR A 840 -4.65 35.02 -21.44
CA THR A 840 -5.12 33.69 -21.03
C THR A 840 -5.54 32.85 -22.24
N TYR A 841 -6.46 33.34 -23.05
CA TYR A 841 -6.94 32.59 -24.22
C TYR A 841 -5.88 32.40 -25.30
N LYS A 842 -4.98 33.38 -25.50
CA LYS A 842 -3.85 33.21 -26.43
C LYS A 842 -2.86 32.14 -25.98
N PHE A 843 -2.62 32.06 -24.67
CA PHE A 843 -1.79 31.04 -24.06
C PHE A 843 -2.44 29.66 -24.21
N LEU A 844 -3.70 29.51 -23.79
CA LEU A 844 -4.47 28.27 -23.91
C LEU A 844 -4.59 27.80 -25.35
N THR A 845 -4.80 28.70 -26.32
CA THR A 845 -4.82 28.35 -27.75
C THR A 845 -3.55 27.63 -28.16
N LYS A 846 -2.39 28.14 -27.77
CA LYS A 846 -1.10 27.53 -28.13
C LYS A 846 -0.89 26.20 -27.40
N LEU A 847 -1.13 26.17 -26.10
CA LEU A 847 -0.92 24.98 -25.28
C LEU A 847 -1.86 23.85 -25.70
N PHE A 848 -3.16 24.11 -25.84
CA PHE A 848 -4.14 23.07 -26.21
C PHE A 848 -3.97 22.62 -27.66
N THR A 849 -3.52 23.49 -28.57
CA THR A 849 -3.12 23.06 -29.92
C THR A 849 -1.96 22.07 -29.86
N GLU A 850 -0.96 22.30 -28.99
CA GLU A 850 0.11 21.32 -28.79
C GLU A 850 -0.43 20.00 -28.22
N VAL A 851 -1.20 20.05 -27.15
CA VAL A 851 -1.70 18.84 -26.47
C VAL A 851 -2.60 18.02 -27.41
N VAL A 852 -3.55 18.64 -28.12
CA VAL A 852 -4.40 17.94 -29.11
C VAL A 852 -3.58 17.32 -30.25
N ASN A 853 -2.43 17.90 -30.63
CA ASN A 853 -1.55 17.30 -31.63
C ASN A 853 -0.68 16.17 -31.07
N VAL A 854 -0.38 16.18 -29.77
CA VAL A 854 0.43 15.15 -29.09
C VAL A 854 -0.43 13.92 -28.76
N PHE A 855 -1.67 14.12 -28.33
CA PHE A 855 -2.57 13.06 -27.92
C PHE A 855 -3.58 12.75 -29.05
N PRO A 856 -3.56 11.54 -29.61
CA PRO A 856 -4.37 11.20 -30.78
C PRO A 856 -5.84 10.89 -30.49
N ASP A 857 -6.26 10.85 -29.21
CA ASP A 857 -7.66 10.56 -28.87
C ASP A 857 -8.59 11.68 -29.33
N SER A 858 -9.82 11.32 -29.75
CA SER A 858 -10.79 12.32 -30.22
C SER A 858 -11.34 13.21 -29.10
N TYR A 859 -11.15 12.82 -27.84
CA TYR A 859 -11.60 13.55 -26.66
C TYR A 859 -10.45 14.21 -25.89
N PHE A 860 -10.76 15.38 -25.34
CA PHE A 860 -9.91 16.15 -24.45
C PHE A 860 -10.71 16.50 -23.18
N HIS A 861 -10.17 16.19 -22.00
CA HIS A 861 -10.78 16.58 -20.73
C HIS A 861 -10.27 17.98 -20.35
N ILE A 862 -11.18 18.95 -20.28
CA ILE A 862 -10.80 20.34 -19.92
C ILE A 862 -10.87 20.60 -18.42
N GLY A 863 -11.35 19.61 -17.65
CA GLY A 863 -11.57 19.74 -16.23
C GLY A 863 -12.77 20.61 -15.90
N GLY A 864 -12.54 21.64 -15.09
CA GLY A 864 -13.53 22.65 -14.72
C GLY A 864 -14.25 22.35 -13.41
N ASP A 865 -13.64 21.56 -12.53
CA ASP A 865 -14.09 21.25 -11.18
C ASP A 865 -13.64 22.32 -10.16
N GLU A 866 -14.28 22.30 -8.99
CA GLU A 866 -13.87 22.99 -7.76
C GLU A 866 -13.39 24.46 -7.86
N VAL A 867 -13.88 25.22 -8.83
CA VAL A 867 -13.43 26.61 -9.04
C VAL A 867 -13.83 27.52 -7.88
N ASP A 868 -12.86 27.89 -7.02
CA ASP A 868 -13.09 28.86 -5.95
C ASP A 868 -13.16 30.30 -6.48
N PHE A 869 -14.37 30.86 -6.45
CA PHE A 869 -14.65 32.24 -6.87
C PHE A 869 -14.14 33.32 -5.89
N ALA A 870 -13.66 32.99 -4.70
CA ALA A 870 -13.25 33.98 -3.69
C ALA A 870 -12.18 34.94 -4.21
N CYS A 871 -11.16 34.43 -4.91
CA CYS A 871 -10.10 35.26 -5.47
C CYS A 871 -10.63 36.16 -6.60
N TRP A 872 -11.46 35.64 -7.50
CA TRP A 872 -12.13 36.45 -8.53
C TRP A 872 -12.96 37.58 -7.92
N LYS A 873 -13.71 37.26 -6.85
CA LYS A 873 -14.55 38.23 -6.13
C LYS A 873 -13.75 39.33 -5.46
N SER A 874 -12.55 39.01 -5.00
CA SER A 874 -11.67 40.00 -4.39
C SER A 874 -11.07 40.98 -5.41
N ASN A 875 -10.93 40.59 -6.68
CA ASN A 875 -10.17 41.32 -7.67
C ASN A 875 -10.97 42.49 -8.31
N PRO A 876 -10.52 43.76 -8.17
CA PRO A 876 -11.25 44.92 -8.66
C PRO A 876 -11.31 45.01 -10.20
N GLN A 877 -10.33 44.44 -10.91
CA GLN A 877 -10.33 44.43 -12.37
C GLN A 877 -11.38 43.46 -12.92
N ILE A 878 -11.51 42.29 -12.29
CA ILE A 878 -12.56 41.32 -12.61
C ILE A 878 -13.94 41.92 -12.32
N ALA A 879 -14.13 42.55 -11.17
CA ALA A 879 -15.39 43.24 -10.86
C ALA A 879 -15.75 44.32 -11.90
N ALA A 880 -14.75 45.08 -12.38
CA ALA A 880 -14.95 46.06 -13.45
C ALA A 880 -15.29 45.42 -14.80
N PHE A 881 -14.64 44.29 -15.14
CA PHE A 881 -14.95 43.53 -16.34
C PHE A 881 -16.37 42.95 -16.31
N MET A 882 -16.77 42.35 -15.19
CA MET A 882 -18.12 41.82 -15.01
C MET A 882 -19.17 42.91 -15.19
N LYS A 883 -18.98 44.08 -14.56
CA LYS A 883 -19.87 45.24 -14.74
C LYS A 883 -19.94 45.72 -16.19
N LYS A 884 -18.80 45.72 -16.90
CA LYS A 884 -18.72 46.16 -18.31
C LYS A 884 -19.45 45.21 -19.26
N ASN A 885 -19.45 43.91 -18.97
CA ASN A 885 -20.02 42.87 -19.84
C ASN A 885 -21.38 42.34 -19.35
N ASP A 886 -22.03 43.01 -18.40
CA ASP A 886 -23.31 42.60 -17.79
C ASP A 886 -23.30 41.17 -17.21
N ILE A 887 -22.15 40.74 -16.68
CA ILE A 887 -21.99 39.46 -15.97
C ILE A 887 -22.37 39.68 -14.50
N LYS A 888 -23.36 38.96 -14.00
CA LYS A 888 -23.99 39.19 -12.68
C LYS A 888 -23.48 38.24 -11.59
N THR A 889 -23.12 37.01 -11.96
CA THR A 889 -22.60 36.00 -11.05
C THR A 889 -21.23 35.50 -11.50
N TYR A 890 -20.46 34.92 -10.58
CA TYR A 890 -19.17 34.31 -10.94
C TYR A 890 -19.34 33.00 -11.71
N SER A 891 -20.44 32.28 -11.55
CA SER A 891 -20.80 31.16 -12.45
C SER A 891 -21.04 31.62 -13.90
N GLN A 892 -21.57 32.83 -14.12
CA GLN A 892 -21.65 33.40 -15.47
C GLN A 892 -20.27 33.83 -16.02
N LEU A 893 -19.33 34.18 -15.14
CA LEU A 893 -17.95 34.46 -15.55
C LEU A 893 -17.20 33.17 -15.92
N GLU A 894 -17.44 32.10 -15.17
CA GLU A 894 -17.00 30.74 -15.50
C GLU A 894 -17.62 30.26 -16.82
N ASP A 895 -18.93 30.44 -17.04
CA ASP A 895 -19.58 30.15 -18.34
C ASP A 895 -18.87 30.91 -19.48
N PHE A 896 -18.62 32.20 -19.32
CA PHE A 896 -17.86 32.99 -20.29
C PHE A 896 -16.46 32.41 -20.59
N TYR A 897 -15.76 31.89 -19.58
CA TYR A 897 -14.47 31.23 -19.75
C TYR A 897 -14.61 29.90 -20.50
N VAL A 898 -15.46 29.00 -20.01
CA VAL A 898 -15.63 27.66 -20.54
C VAL A 898 -16.12 27.70 -21.98
N GLN A 899 -17.07 28.58 -22.33
CA GLN A 899 -17.53 28.74 -23.72
C GLN A 899 -16.37 29.01 -24.69
N LYS A 900 -15.42 29.88 -24.29
CA LYS A 900 -14.26 30.19 -25.14
C LYS A 900 -13.29 29.01 -25.29
N VAL A 901 -13.14 28.21 -24.24
CA VAL A 901 -12.32 26.99 -24.28
C VAL A 901 -12.98 25.93 -25.16
N LEU A 902 -14.30 25.76 -25.05
CA LEU A 902 -15.08 24.85 -25.90
C LEU A 902 -15.01 25.26 -27.38
N ASP A 903 -15.17 26.55 -27.69
CA ASP A 903 -15.02 27.09 -29.05
C ASP A 903 -13.61 26.84 -29.63
N LEU A 904 -12.59 27.00 -28.79
CA LEU A 904 -11.20 26.73 -29.15
C LEU A 904 -11.00 25.26 -29.53
N LEU A 905 -11.48 24.32 -28.71
CA LEU A 905 -11.34 22.89 -28.98
C LEU A 905 -12.20 22.41 -30.14
N HIS A 906 -13.39 23.02 -30.32
CA HIS A 906 -14.21 22.79 -31.51
C HIS A 906 -13.45 23.17 -32.79
N ASN A 907 -12.73 24.29 -32.79
CA ASN A 907 -11.89 24.70 -33.94
C ASN A 907 -10.69 23.76 -34.19
N LEU A 908 -10.29 22.98 -33.19
CA LEU A 908 -9.27 21.94 -33.30
C LEU A 908 -9.86 20.57 -33.65
N ASN A 909 -11.17 20.47 -33.90
CA ASN A 909 -11.91 19.22 -34.12
C ASN A 909 -11.78 18.21 -32.95
N SER A 910 -11.58 18.70 -31.72
CA SER A 910 -11.52 17.88 -30.52
C SER A 910 -12.88 17.88 -29.80
N LYS A 911 -13.30 16.71 -29.33
CA LYS A 911 -14.51 16.52 -28.51
C LYS A 911 -14.18 16.79 -27.04
N HIS A 912 -15.19 17.16 -26.27
CA HIS A 912 -15.00 17.74 -24.93
C HIS A 912 -15.54 16.81 -23.84
N LEU A 913 -14.73 16.56 -22.80
CA LEU A 913 -15.19 16.09 -21.49
C LEU A 913 -15.03 17.23 -20.47
N VAL A 914 -15.97 17.30 -19.53
CA VAL A 914 -15.99 18.28 -18.44
C VAL A 914 -16.40 17.60 -17.14
N TRP A 915 -15.89 18.07 -16.00
CA TRP A 915 -16.45 17.72 -14.69
C TRP A 915 -17.85 18.31 -14.52
N GLU A 916 -18.63 17.75 -13.60
CA GLU A 916 -20.06 18.04 -13.45
C GLU A 916 -20.37 19.49 -13.08
N GLU A 917 -19.46 20.20 -12.42
CA GLU A 917 -19.62 21.60 -12.03
C GLU A 917 -19.92 22.50 -13.21
N VAL A 918 -19.32 22.25 -14.37
CA VAL A 918 -19.62 22.98 -15.60
C VAL A 918 -21.13 22.90 -15.91
N PHE A 919 -21.73 21.71 -15.79
CA PHE A 919 -23.16 21.54 -15.99
C PHE A 919 -23.99 22.14 -14.83
N VAL A 920 -23.61 21.86 -13.58
CA VAL A 920 -24.34 22.26 -12.37
C VAL A 920 -24.38 23.78 -12.21
N ASN A 921 -23.32 24.48 -12.59
CA ASN A 921 -23.22 25.94 -12.53
C ASN A 921 -23.98 26.65 -13.66
N GLY A 922 -24.61 25.89 -14.56
CA GLY A 922 -25.47 26.39 -15.63
C GLY A 922 -24.70 26.87 -16.87
N VAL A 923 -23.48 26.38 -17.09
CA VAL A 923 -22.71 26.66 -18.32
C VAL A 923 -23.42 26.03 -19.51
N ASN A 924 -23.52 26.77 -20.61
CA ASN A 924 -24.21 26.29 -21.80
C ASN A 924 -23.34 25.33 -22.63
N ILE A 925 -23.29 24.05 -22.25
CA ILE A 925 -22.48 23.07 -22.99
C ILE A 925 -23.19 22.52 -24.25
N PRO A 926 -22.48 22.23 -25.35
CA PRO A 926 -23.01 21.48 -26.49
C PRO A 926 -23.61 20.11 -26.10
N ASN A 927 -24.48 19.53 -26.94
CA ASN A 927 -25.02 18.18 -26.69
C ASN A 927 -24.00 17.06 -26.90
N SER A 928 -22.92 17.34 -27.64
CA SER A 928 -21.81 16.41 -27.88
C SER A 928 -20.81 16.36 -26.73
N THR A 929 -20.87 17.30 -25.79
CA THR A 929 -20.01 17.33 -24.60
C THR A 929 -20.45 16.24 -23.63
N VAL A 930 -19.48 15.49 -23.12
CA VAL A 930 -19.69 14.45 -22.11
C VAL A 930 -19.45 15.07 -20.73
N VAL A 931 -20.40 14.88 -19.82
CA VAL A 931 -20.29 15.33 -18.43
C VAL A 931 -19.81 14.16 -17.57
N HIS A 932 -18.79 14.39 -16.74
CA HIS A 932 -18.24 13.42 -15.81
C HIS A 932 -18.73 13.71 -14.38
N ILE A 933 -19.54 12.79 -13.84
CA ILE A 933 -20.20 12.91 -12.53
C ILE A 933 -19.33 12.24 -11.46
N TRP A 934 -18.97 12.97 -10.40
CA TRP A 934 -17.93 12.54 -9.45
C TRP A 934 -18.26 12.79 -7.96
N ARG A 935 -19.19 13.69 -7.63
CA ARG A 935 -19.54 14.06 -6.25
C ARG A 935 -20.53 13.10 -5.59
N ASP A 936 -20.66 13.20 -4.27
CA ASP A 936 -21.45 12.28 -3.42
C ASP A 936 -22.93 12.15 -3.80
N ASP A 937 -23.55 13.20 -4.36
CA ASP A 937 -24.94 13.20 -4.87
C ASP A 937 -25.05 12.71 -6.33
N GLY A 938 -24.03 12.02 -6.83
CA GLY A 938 -23.85 11.72 -8.25
C GLY A 938 -25.03 11.03 -8.94
N ILE A 939 -25.80 10.18 -8.27
CA ILE A 939 -26.98 9.53 -8.90
C ILE A 939 -28.07 10.56 -9.24
N GLU A 940 -28.25 11.57 -8.39
CA GLU A 940 -29.18 12.68 -8.67
C GLU A 940 -28.65 13.54 -9.83
N THR A 941 -27.36 13.88 -9.81
CA THR A 941 -26.75 14.66 -10.89
C THR A 941 -26.80 13.92 -12.23
N LEU A 942 -26.51 12.62 -12.25
CA LEU A 942 -26.61 11.76 -13.44
C LEU A 942 -28.02 11.80 -14.04
N ASN A 943 -29.07 11.73 -13.20
CA ASN A 943 -30.44 11.87 -13.67
C ASN A 943 -30.69 13.26 -14.28
N ASN A 944 -30.22 14.33 -13.65
CA ASN A 944 -30.38 15.69 -14.14
C ASN A 944 -29.66 15.94 -15.48
N VAL A 945 -28.42 15.47 -15.60
CA VAL A 945 -27.59 15.53 -16.83
C VAL A 945 -28.27 14.79 -17.98
N THR A 946 -28.68 13.54 -17.76
CA THR A 946 -29.31 12.72 -18.81
C THR A 946 -30.73 13.22 -19.14
N LYS A 947 -31.48 13.76 -18.18
CA LYS A 947 -32.77 14.43 -18.42
C LYS A 947 -32.63 15.69 -19.27
N ALA A 948 -31.51 16.39 -19.18
CA ALA A 948 -31.16 17.51 -20.05
C ALA A 948 -30.69 17.05 -21.46
N GLY A 949 -30.67 15.75 -21.74
CA GLY A 949 -30.26 15.18 -23.02
C GLY A 949 -28.75 15.17 -23.25
N LYS A 950 -27.96 15.26 -22.18
CA LYS A 950 -26.49 15.27 -22.23
C LYS A 950 -25.91 13.87 -22.04
N LEU A 951 -24.75 13.64 -22.65
CA LEU A 951 -23.95 12.42 -22.48
C LEU A 951 -23.27 12.45 -21.11
N ALA A 952 -23.14 11.28 -20.48
CA ALA A 952 -22.62 11.18 -19.12
C ALA A 952 -21.64 10.00 -18.95
N ILE A 953 -20.61 10.21 -18.14
CA ILE A 953 -19.80 9.15 -17.51
C ILE A 953 -19.80 9.35 -15.99
N PHE A 954 -19.58 8.28 -15.23
CA PHE A 954 -19.77 8.25 -13.78
C PHE A 954 -18.55 7.72 -13.03
N SER A 955 -18.16 8.37 -11.93
CA SER A 955 -17.07 7.92 -11.06
C SER A 955 -17.35 8.08 -9.56
N SER A 956 -18.45 8.72 -9.14
CA SER A 956 -18.69 9.08 -7.73
C SER A 956 -18.54 7.94 -6.70
N CYS A 957 -18.87 6.71 -7.08
CA CYS A 957 -18.75 5.56 -6.20
C CYS A 957 -17.38 4.85 -6.29
N TRP A 958 -16.51 5.22 -7.23
CA TRP A 958 -15.25 4.56 -7.59
C TRP A 958 -14.01 5.43 -7.35
N TYR A 959 -14.03 6.25 -6.30
CA TYR A 959 -12.84 6.93 -5.77
C TYR A 959 -12.02 5.93 -4.97
N LEU A 960 -10.96 5.42 -5.59
CA LEU A 960 -10.10 4.39 -5.01
C LEU A 960 -9.14 4.98 -3.97
N ASP A 961 -8.79 6.25 -4.09
CA ASP A 961 -7.97 6.97 -3.09
C ASP A 961 -8.66 7.04 -1.71
N HIS A 962 -9.99 6.96 -1.67
CA HIS A 962 -10.78 6.79 -0.45
C HIS A 962 -10.69 5.35 0.07
N LEU A 963 -9.83 5.15 1.08
CA LEU A 963 -9.71 3.87 1.78
C LEU A 963 -10.97 3.59 2.63
N ALA A 964 -11.38 2.33 2.66
CA ALA A 964 -12.22 1.78 3.72
C ALA A 964 -11.51 0.54 4.32
N GLU A 965 -12.16 -0.14 5.27
CA GLU A 965 -11.59 -1.34 5.91
C GLU A 965 -11.33 -2.47 4.89
N GLY A 966 -10.58 -3.50 5.30
CA GLY A 966 -10.20 -4.62 4.42
C GLY A 966 -11.39 -5.23 3.68
N GLY A 967 -11.24 -5.50 2.37
CA GLY A 967 -12.33 -5.99 1.53
C GLY A 967 -13.25 -4.90 0.95
N ASP A 968 -12.80 -3.64 0.92
CA ASP A 968 -13.55 -2.50 0.38
C ASP A 968 -13.90 -2.60 -1.12
N TRP A 969 -13.40 -3.60 -1.86
CA TRP A 969 -13.80 -3.85 -3.24
C TRP A 969 -15.33 -4.02 -3.39
N LEU A 970 -16.01 -4.53 -2.35
CA LEU A 970 -17.48 -4.64 -2.31
C LEU A 970 -18.19 -3.29 -2.43
N LYS A 971 -17.63 -2.22 -1.83
CA LYS A 971 -18.15 -0.85 -1.98
C LYS A 971 -18.21 -0.47 -3.46
N PHE A 972 -17.13 -0.74 -4.18
CA PHE A 972 -17.01 -0.45 -5.60
C PHE A 972 -17.87 -1.38 -6.46
N TYR A 973 -17.93 -2.67 -6.11
CA TYR A 973 -18.69 -3.67 -6.85
C TYR A 973 -20.22 -3.46 -6.74
N ASN A 974 -20.70 -3.00 -5.59
CA ASN A 974 -22.13 -2.74 -5.36
C ASN A 974 -22.64 -1.49 -6.09
N CYS A 975 -21.77 -0.72 -6.75
CA CYS A 975 -22.18 0.44 -7.52
C CYS A 975 -22.91 0.04 -8.82
N GLU A 976 -24.18 0.45 -8.95
CA GLU A 976 -25.00 0.24 -10.14
C GLU A 976 -25.45 1.59 -10.74
N ILE A 977 -24.69 2.08 -11.72
CA ILE A 977 -24.83 3.43 -12.27
C ILE A 977 -26.15 3.67 -13.05
N LEU A 978 -26.88 2.62 -13.44
CA LEU A 978 -28.18 2.78 -14.11
C LEU A 978 -29.38 2.74 -13.16
N ASP A 979 -29.15 2.69 -11.84
CA ASP A 979 -30.21 2.69 -10.83
C ASP A 979 -30.67 4.09 -10.43
N PHE A 980 -31.11 4.86 -11.43
CA PHE A 980 -31.72 6.18 -11.24
C PHE A 980 -33.11 6.24 -11.93
N PRO A 981 -34.01 7.16 -11.50
CA PRO A 981 -35.39 7.24 -12.00
C PRO A 981 -35.46 7.91 -13.39
N GLY A 982 -34.83 7.30 -14.39
CA GLY A 982 -34.81 7.72 -15.80
C GLY A 982 -35.43 6.69 -16.75
N THR A 983 -35.86 7.15 -17.92
CA THR A 983 -36.33 6.30 -19.03
C THR A 983 -35.20 5.52 -19.68
N ASP A 984 -35.51 4.45 -20.41
CA ASP A 984 -34.49 3.68 -21.16
C ASP A 984 -33.69 4.54 -22.14
N GLN A 985 -34.33 5.56 -22.73
CA GLN A 985 -33.65 6.48 -23.63
C GLN A 985 -32.68 7.41 -22.89
N GLN A 986 -33.02 7.85 -21.66
CA GLN A 986 -32.08 8.60 -20.81
C GLN A 986 -30.91 7.72 -20.38
N LYS A 987 -31.17 6.46 -19.99
CA LYS A 987 -30.12 5.52 -19.57
C LYS A 987 -29.10 5.23 -20.67
N LYS A 988 -29.50 5.28 -21.95
CA LYS A 988 -28.58 5.17 -23.10
C LYS A 988 -27.60 6.33 -23.25
N LEU A 989 -27.83 7.47 -22.58
CA LEU A 989 -26.90 8.59 -22.57
C LEU A 989 -25.73 8.37 -21.60
N VAL A 990 -25.81 7.36 -20.74
CA VAL A 990 -24.72 6.95 -19.85
C VAL A 990 -23.77 6.05 -20.63
N LEU A 991 -22.57 6.57 -20.90
CA LEU A 991 -21.56 5.94 -21.74
C LEU A 991 -20.70 4.91 -20.99
N GLY A 992 -20.76 4.94 -19.65
CA GLY A 992 -19.98 4.10 -18.75
C GLY A 992 -19.46 4.91 -17.58
N GLY A 993 -18.21 4.68 -17.20
CA GLY A 993 -17.63 5.34 -16.04
C GLY A 993 -16.15 5.06 -15.87
N GLU A 994 -15.59 5.62 -14.80
CA GLU A 994 -14.17 5.56 -14.50
C GLU A 994 -13.93 5.27 -13.02
N ALA A 995 -12.93 4.45 -12.72
CA ALA A 995 -12.36 4.39 -11.39
C ALA A 995 -11.29 5.47 -11.27
N CYS A 996 -11.25 6.19 -10.15
CA CYS A 996 -10.35 7.32 -9.95
C CYS A 996 -9.30 7.00 -8.91
N MET A 997 -8.02 7.22 -9.25
CA MET A 997 -6.91 7.18 -8.32
C MET A 997 -6.23 8.55 -8.26
N TRP A 998 -6.79 9.41 -7.41
CA TRP A 998 -6.12 10.66 -7.02
C TRP A 998 -4.91 10.37 -6.14
N THR A 999 -3.85 11.17 -6.27
CA THR A 999 -2.54 10.84 -5.68
C THR A 999 -2.15 11.72 -4.52
N GLU A 1000 -3.09 12.27 -3.75
CA GLU A 1000 -2.82 13.06 -2.55
C GLU A 1000 -1.92 12.29 -1.58
N SER A 1001 -2.20 11.01 -1.39
CA SER A 1001 -1.47 10.15 -0.44
C SER A 1001 -0.99 8.85 -1.10
N VAL A 1002 -0.76 8.91 -2.41
CA VAL A 1002 -0.36 7.77 -3.25
C VAL A 1002 0.87 8.17 -4.04
N ASN A 1003 1.87 7.28 -4.10
CA ASN A 1003 3.06 7.45 -4.92
C ASN A 1003 3.43 6.13 -5.60
N GLU A 1004 4.61 6.07 -6.23
CA GLU A 1004 5.06 4.88 -6.96
C GLU A 1004 5.11 3.59 -6.13
N TYR A 1005 5.22 3.68 -4.80
CA TYR A 1005 5.44 2.51 -3.93
C TYR A 1005 4.15 1.89 -3.40
N ASN A 1006 3.04 2.62 -3.40
CA ASN A 1006 1.74 2.12 -2.94
C ASN A 1006 0.63 2.21 -3.99
N LEU A 1007 0.89 2.78 -5.18
CA LEU A 1007 -0.11 2.95 -6.23
C LEU A 1007 -0.68 1.61 -6.71
N ILE A 1008 0.17 0.65 -7.09
CA ILE A 1008 -0.31 -0.59 -7.73
C ILE A 1008 -1.16 -1.42 -6.77
N SER A 1009 -0.68 -1.63 -5.54
CA SER A 1009 -1.42 -2.36 -4.50
C SER A 1009 -2.67 -1.63 -4.04
N ARG A 1010 -2.69 -0.29 -4.10
CA ARG A 1010 -3.90 0.48 -3.83
C ARG A 1010 -4.89 0.40 -4.99
N VAL A 1011 -4.47 0.45 -6.25
CA VAL A 1011 -5.41 0.37 -7.40
C VAL A 1011 -5.97 -1.05 -7.53
N TRP A 1012 -5.13 -2.08 -7.36
CA TRP A 1012 -5.47 -3.46 -7.68
C TRP A 1012 -5.50 -4.35 -6.44
N PRO A 1013 -6.54 -5.17 -6.25
CA PRO A 1013 -7.58 -5.52 -7.21
C PRO A 1013 -8.83 -4.64 -7.13
N ARG A 1014 -8.85 -3.55 -6.33
CA ARG A 1014 -10.06 -2.74 -6.10
C ARG A 1014 -10.68 -2.16 -7.37
N ALA A 1015 -9.88 -1.65 -8.30
CA ALA A 1015 -10.34 -1.18 -9.61
C ALA A 1015 -10.94 -2.29 -10.49
N SER A 1016 -10.57 -3.56 -10.25
CA SER A 1016 -11.13 -4.72 -10.96
C SER A 1016 -12.63 -4.85 -10.71
N ALA A 1017 -13.13 -4.40 -9.55
CA ALA A 1017 -14.56 -4.37 -9.24
C ALA A 1017 -15.32 -3.43 -10.19
N ALA A 1018 -14.82 -2.19 -10.35
CA ALA A 1018 -15.38 -1.25 -11.32
C ALA A 1018 -15.30 -1.80 -12.76
N ALA A 1019 -14.18 -2.45 -13.10
CA ALA A 1019 -13.98 -3.07 -14.41
C ALA A 1019 -15.06 -4.12 -14.73
N GLU A 1020 -15.39 -4.99 -13.77
CA GLU A 1020 -16.45 -5.99 -13.93
C GLU A 1020 -17.84 -5.36 -14.06
N LYS A 1021 -18.14 -4.33 -13.27
CA LYS A 1021 -19.43 -3.61 -13.39
C LYS A 1021 -19.60 -2.88 -14.71
N LEU A 1022 -18.49 -2.43 -15.30
CA LEU A 1022 -18.47 -1.73 -16.58
C LEU A 1022 -18.45 -2.68 -17.80
N TRP A 1023 -17.97 -3.92 -17.62
CA TRP A 1023 -17.90 -4.93 -18.67
C TRP A 1023 -19.10 -5.90 -18.67
N SER A 1024 -19.41 -6.49 -17.51
CA SER A 1024 -20.24 -7.68 -17.39
C SER A 1024 -21.74 -7.39 -17.29
N ALA A 1025 -22.55 -8.45 -17.29
CA ALA A 1025 -23.99 -8.34 -17.09
C ALA A 1025 -24.33 -7.73 -15.71
N LYS A 1026 -25.51 -7.11 -15.60
CA LYS A 1026 -25.94 -6.39 -14.39
C LYS A 1026 -25.87 -7.23 -13.11
N ASN A 1027 -26.44 -8.43 -13.16
CA ASN A 1027 -26.69 -9.28 -12.01
C ASN A 1027 -25.64 -10.39 -11.97
N ILE A 1028 -24.61 -10.20 -11.16
CA ILE A 1028 -23.60 -11.21 -10.85
C ILE A 1028 -23.66 -11.46 -9.35
N ASP A 1029 -23.51 -12.72 -8.97
CA ASP A 1029 -23.48 -13.14 -7.58
C ASP A 1029 -22.16 -12.68 -6.90
N VAL A 1030 -22.28 -12.12 -5.70
CA VAL A 1030 -21.14 -11.50 -5.01
C VAL A 1030 -20.20 -12.56 -4.43
N GLU A 1031 -20.70 -13.71 -4.00
CA GLU A 1031 -19.87 -14.82 -3.50
C GLU A 1031 -19.05 -15.45 -4.65
N ASP A 1032 -19.68 -15.64 -5.82
CA ASP A 1032 -19.00 -16.00 -7.07
C ASP A 1032 -17.95 -14.95 -7.48
N ALA A 1033 -18.23 -13.66 -7.30
CA ALA A 1033 -17.25 -12.61 -7.57
C ALA A 1033 -16.06 -12.66 -6.60
N ALA A 1034 -16.29 -12.86 -5.31
CA ALA A 1034 -15.22 -12.92 -4.31
C ALA A 1034 -14.17 -13.99 -4.66
N THR A 1035 -14.62 -15.22 -4.97
CA THR A 1035 -13.74 -16.35 -5.28
C THR A 1035 -12.97 -16.17 -6.60
N ARG A 1036 -13.59 -15.58 -7.63
CA ARG A 1036 -12.92 -15.24 -8.90
C ARG A 1036 -11.95 -14.08 -8.76
N LEU A 1037 -12.26 -13.10 -7.92
CA LEU A 1037 -11.39 -11.94 -7.67
C LEU A 1037 -10.11 -12.38 -6.96
N GLU A 1038 -10.21 -13.37 -6.06
CA GLU A 1038 -9.06 -13.99 -5.40
C GLU A 1038 -8.12 -14.65 -6.43
N GLU A 1039 -8.67 -15.46 -7.34
CA GLU A 1039 -7.90 -16.06 -8.44
C GLU A 1039 -7.26 -14.97 -9.33
N HIS A 1040 -8.01 -13.92 -9.65
CA HIS A 1040 -7.54 -12.84 -10.50
C HIS A 1040 -6.44 -11.99 -9.84
N ALA A 1041 -6.55 -11.71 -8.53
CA ALA A 1041 -5.50 -11.04 -7.76
C ALA A 1041 -4.19 -11.85 -7.78
N CYS A 1042 -4.28 -13.17 -7.55
CA CYS A 1042 -3.11 -14.04 -7.68
C CYS A 1042 -2.56 -14.09 -9.11
N ARG A 1043 -3.43 -14.11 -10.12
CA ARG A 1043 -3.03 -14.06 -11.53
C ARG A 1043 -2.30 -12.76 -11.87
N MET A 1044 -2.76 -11.62 -11.34
CA MET A 1044 -2.10 -10.33 -11.46
C MET A 1044 -0.71 -10.36 -10.80
N ASN A 1045 -0.60 -10.89 -9.57
CA ASN A 1045 0.67 -11.05 -8.86
C ASN A 1045 1.67 -11.92 -9.63
N HIS A 1046 1.23 -13.05 -10.19
CA HIS A 1046 2.08 -13.91 -11.04
C HIS A 1046 2.53 -13.24 -12.33
N ARG A 1047 1.77 -12.28 -12.83
CA ARG A 1047 2.11 -11.45 -14.00
C ARG A 1047 2.94 -10.22 -13.62
N GLY A 1048 3.30 -10.07 -12.34
CA GLY A 1048 4.13 -8.98 -11.83
C GLY A 1048 3.38 -7.71 -11.46
N ILE A 1049 2.04 -7.74 -11.40
CA ILE A 1049 1.20 -6.64 -10.91
C ILE A 1049 0.95 -6.87 -9.42
N GLN A 1050 1.48 -6.00 -8.57
CA GLN A 1050 1.47 -6.12 -7.10
C GLN A 1050 0.08 -5.83 -6.49
N ALA A 1051 -0.89 -6.72 -6.72
CA ALA A 1051 -2.26 -6.60 -6.21
C ALA A 1051 -2.34 -7.00 -4.72
N GLU A 1052 -3.08 -6.22 -3.93
CA GLU A 1052 -3.35 -6.55 -2.53
C GLU A 1052 -4.40 -7.68 -2.38
N PRO A 1053 -4.51 -8.34 -1.20
CA PRO A 1053 -5.50 -9.38 -0.99
C PRO A 1053 -6.94 -8.80 -1.00
N PRO A 1054 -7.88 -9.35 -1.80
CA PRO A 1054 -9.23 -8.81 -1.88
C PRO A 1054 -10.15 -9.22 -0.72
N ASN A 1055 -10.03 -10.45 -0.18
CA ASN A 1055 -11.03 -11.01 0.74
C ASN A 1055 -10.50 -11.44 2.12
N GLY A 1056 -9.33 -10.95 2.52
CA GLY A 1056 -8.74 -11.28 3.82
C GLY A 1056 -7.59 -12.29 3.72
N PRO A 1057 -7.31 -13.04 4.81
CA PRO A 1057 -6.21 -14.00 4.90
C PRO A 1057 -6.15 -15.01 3.76
N GLY A 1058 -4.95 -15.23 3.21
CA GLY A 1058 -4.72 -16.21 2.16
C GLY A 1058 -3.30 -16.20 1.60
N VAL A 1059 -3.07 -16.90 0.49
CA VAL A 1059 -1.79 -16.82 -0.23
C VAL A 1059 -1.97 -17.15 -1.71
N CYS A 1060 -1.11 -16.56 -2.55
CA CYS A 1060 -0.90 -16.98 -3.93
C CYS A 1060 0.30 -17.94 -4.02
N LEU A 1061 0.10 -19.06 -4.73
CA LEU A 1061 1.10 -20.12 -4.91
C LEU A 1061 1.90 -20.01 -6.21
#